data_AF-A0A7C6QXD3-F1
#
_entry.id   AF-A0A7C6QXD3-F1
#
_cell.length_a   1.000
_cell.length_b   1.000
_cell.length_c   1.000
_cell.angle_alpha   90.00
_cell.angle_beta   90.00
_cell.angle_gamma   90.00
#
_symmetry.space_group_name_H-M   'P 1'
#
loop_
_entity.id
_entity.type
_entity.pdbx_description
1 polymer ?
#
loop_
_entity_poly.entity_id
_entity_poly.type
_entity_poly.pdbx_seq_one_letter_code
_entity_poly.pdbx_strand_id
1 'polypeptide(L)'
;MRHKVRIHYDNKNGFREPVMWVWVSDGATQEKEIVPSGRDDFGVYFDLYYNRSDFHFIFKDGKGEKVRWEEQRFNRTFHKCLGAEIWTMANRHNVYNVRPAEPRGNVRDYYRRIKHLIPEKNYYFPTTDVSGLGMPSMLGANILTDGSILFGFFHPRAARVYLVGNFNDWQCPGHPYPKEEQFIEMGLYRGFYYQPNIWLVRIDPPVLEYPIEYKFYVQGGSTDIERYVPDPYTRLYSDDYRYRNSVVVDPTKFRWTDQDWKTPPVKDLILYELNIYGFTDNDPDIPEEIQGTFKGVTQRIKEGYFEKLGVTALALMPTAEVPMKRGLGYEPCTFMAVEKDFGTPDDFREMVNEAHRHGLAVITDQVFNHTSNDFNPLWNLIDDGSGDGGFYFDGKTMWGNRVATGTDEVDNMLIDACKMLIKEYHIDGFRFDATHSYFLNHKLLHRLAHEIKDTGFKPDAILIAENLPNEQDINLEGYNGYAQWSNIFHDKIKALLREGVFEGVGNGVENLGVPFYFSKDSYAAHTNNTVNFCENHDENSVQFEVATNGITDPVLKDRKARLGLMATMVAVGQPMIYMGQEFGIERERNRIKVEWVKYSEATNRFYNWTRGLIHLRKRYEGLKLSGYNPIDEGKFAWVLGPWLGEKRGKDKRVIGWRVYDNGAPQERMLVMLSFENHDVAVEVDFHTPGRWVKLADIDNVNDLPPGGTKDPQDPDSILLDGGIFPEFILPPYSGFIYKYVPEQLH
;
A
#
# COMPACT_ATOMS: atom_id res chain seq x y z
N MET A 1 -54.69 -13.28 9.61
CA MET A 1 -54.41 -13.65 11.02
C MET A 1 -53.76 -12.46 11.69
N ARG A 2 -54.12 -12.12 12.94
CA ARG A 2 -53.42 -11.11 13.74
C ARG A 2 -52.15 -11.74 14.32
N HIS A 3 -50.99 -11.20 14.00
CA HIS A 3 -49.72 -11.56 14.63
C HIS A 3 -49.49 -10.66 15.83
N LYS A 4 -49.12 -11.23 16.97
CA LYS A 4 -48.64 -10.47 18.13
C LYS A 4 -47.13 -10.35 18.00
N VAL A 5 -46.61 -9.13 18.09
CA VAL A 5 -45.18 -8.85 18.22
C VAL A 5 -44.93 -8.04 19.49
N ARG A 6 -43.90 -8.41 20.24
CA ARG A 6 -43.34 -7.61 21.33
C ARG A 6 -42.08 -6.90 20.84
N ILE A 7 -42.02 -5.59 21.03
CA ILE A 7 -40.89 -4.76 20.63
C ILE A 7 -40.26 -4.15 21.87
N HIS A 8 -39.00 -4.51 22.14
CA HIS A 8 -38.21 -4.01 23.25
C HIS A 8 -37.37 -2.80 22.84
N TYR A 9 -37.36 -1.75 23.66
CA TYR A 9 -36.64 -0.51 23.41
C TYR A 9 -35.84 -0.07 24.63
N ASP A 10 -34.52 0.08 24.48
CA ASP A 10 -33.61 0.40 25.60
C ASP A 10 -33.79 1.82 26.18
N ASN A 11 -34.42 2.72 25.42
CA ASN A 11 -34.70 4.12 25.79
C ASN A 11 -33.47 4.91 26.27
N LYS A 12 -32.26 4.62 25.74
CA LYS A 12 -31.02 5.30 26.15
C LYS A 12 -30.89 6.74 25.66
N ASN A 13 -31.75 7.20 24.76
CA ASN A 13 -31.88 8.61 24.39
C ASN A 13 -32.59 9.46 25.46
N GLY A 14 -33.14 8.81 26.50
CA GLY A 14 -33.68 9.47 27.69
C GLY A 14 -35.07 10.07 27.50
N PHE A 15 -35.94 9.45 26.69
CA PHE A 15 -37.34 9.88 26.64
C PHE A 15 -38.02 9.60 27.98
N ARG A 16 -38.76 10.59 28.47
CA ARG A 16 -39.51 10.51 29.73
C ARG A 16 -40.80 9.72 29.55
N GLU A 17 -41.47 9.94 28.43
CA GLU A 17 -42.72 9.30 28.02
C GLU A 17 -42.55 8.64 26.65
N PRO A 18 -41.79 7.54 26.55
CA PRO A 18 -41.51 6.91 25.25
C PRO A 18 -42.80 6.42 24.59
N VAL A 19 -43.07 6.89 23.38
CA VAL A 19 -44.18 6.48 22.51
C VAL A 19 -43.62 5.94 21.20
N MET A 20 -44.16 4.83 20.72
CA MET A 20 -43.80 4.26 19.43
C MET A 20 -44.81 4.71 18.37
N TRP A 21 -44.30 5.25 17.27
CA TRP A 21 -45.07 5.62 16.09
C TRP A 21 -44.91 4.54 15.03
N VAL A 22 -46.02 4.04 14.49
CA VAL A 22 -46.04 2.95 13.51
C VAL A 22 -46.76 3.38 12.23
N TRP A 23 -46.18 3.08 11.06
CA TRP A 23 -46.78 3.35 9.74
C TRP A 23 -46.47 2.25 8.72
N VAL A 24 -47.11 2.34 7.54
CA VAL A 24 -46.87 1.46 6.38
C VAL A 24 -46.79 2.23 5.09
N SER A 25 -46.04 1.71 4.14
CA SER A 25 -45.68 2.41 2.90
C SER A 25 -46.78 2.49 1.83
N ASP A 26 -47.89 1.75 1.98
CA ASP A 26 -48.96 1.69 0.96
C ASP A 26 -50.02 2.80 1.09
N GLY A 27 -49.84 3.76 2.01
CA GLY A 27 -50.72 4.92 2.18
C GLY A 27 -52.15 4.60 2.65
N ALA A 28 -52.50 3.33 2.84
CA ALA A 28 -53.88 2.88 3.08
C ALA A 28 -54.21 2.66 4.57
N THR A 29 -53.22 2.69 5.48
CA THR A 29 -53.42 2.44 6.92
C THR A 29 -52.95 3.62 7.76
N GLN A 30 -53.80 4.04 8.71
CA GLN A 30 -53.52 5.12 9.65
C GLN A 30 -52.26 4.86 10.46
N GLU A 31 -51.44 5.91 10.54
CA GLU A 31 -50.35 6.03 11.49
C GLU A 31 -50.89 5.86 12.91
N LYS A 32 -50.16 5.16 13.77
CA LYS A 32 -50.65 4.83 15.12
C LYS A 32 -49.60 5.09 16.18
N GLU A 33 -49.99 5.85 17.20
CA GLU A 33 -49.26 5.96 18.45
C GLU A 33 -49.53 4.75 19.35
N ILE A 34 -48.48 4.10 19.78
CA ILE A 34 -48.51 2.98 20.72
C ILE A 34 -47.78 3.42 21.98
N VAL A 35 -48.48 3.39 23.11
CA VAL A 35 -47.87 3.60 24.43
C VAL A 35 -47.23 2.29 24.93
N PRO A 36 -46.22 2.35 25.82
CA PRO A 36 -45.58 1.16 26.34
C PRO A 36 -46.58 0.21 27.02
N SER A 37 -46.43 -1.08 26.77
CA SER A 37 -47.18 -2.15 27.45
C SER A 37 -46.58 -2.52 28.79
N GLY A 38 -45.31 -2.18 29.03
CA GLY A 38 -44.62 -2.35 30.31
C GLY A 38 -43.13 -2.08 30.19
N ARG A 39 -42.37 -2.55 31.18
CA ARG A 39 -40.92 -2.41 31.27
C ARG A 39 -40.30 -3.70 31.76
N ASP A 40 -39.12 -4.03 31.25
CA ASP A 40 -38.26 -5.09 31.73
C ASP A 40 -36.84 -4.56 32.01
N ASP A 41 -35.88 -5.48 32.13
CA ASP A 41 -34.47 -5.17 32.40
C ASP A 41 -33.72 -4.63 31.17
N PHE A 42 -34.24 -4.83 29.95
CA PHE A 42 -33.69 -4.23 28.73
C PHE A 42 -34.20 -2.79 28.56
N GLY A 43 -35.49 -2.55 28.82
CA GLY A 43 -36.09 -1.23 28.70
C GLY A 43 -37.61 -1.27 28.69
N VAL A 44 -38.23 -0.36 27.92
CA VAL A 44 -39.69 -0.35 27.74
C VAL A 44 -40.06 -1.29 26.60
N TYR A 45 -41.21 -1.98 26.72
CA TYR A 45 -41.69 -2.86 25.65
C TYR A 45 -43.09 -2.49 25.19
N PHE A 46 -43.37 -2.79 23.93
CA PHE A 46 -44.63 -2.50 23.25
C PHE A 46 -45.20 -3.81 22.68
N ASP A 47 -46.41 -4.19 23.10
CA ASP A 47 -47.14 -5.32 22.51
C ASP A 47 -48.08 -4.80 21.41
N LEU A 48 -47.85 -5.22 20.16
CA LEU A 48 -48.64 -4.84 19.01
C LEU A 48 -49.33 -6.06 18.39
N TYR A 49 -50.61 -5.91 18.05
CA TYR A 49 -51.32 -6.85 17.19
C TYR A 49 -51.41 -6.29 15.78
N TYR A 50 -50.83 -6.99 14.81
CA TYR A 50 -50.72 -6.52 13.44
C TYR A 50 -51.14 -7.57 12.41
N ASN A 51 -51.62 -7.13 11.26
CA ASN A 51 -52.22 -7.99 10.23
C ASN A 51 -51.36 -8.19 8.98
N ARG A 52 -50.22 -7.48 8.87
CA ARG A 52 -49.36 -7.55 7.68
C ARG A 52 -48.00 -8.17 8.00
N SER A 53 -47.26 -8.47 6.94
CA SER A 53 -45.91 -9.02 6.96
C SER A 53 -44.88 -8.07 7.54
N ASP A 54 -45.11 -6.76 7.43
CA ASP A 54 -44.13 -5.72 7.69
C ASP A 54 -44.78 -4.38 8.04
N PHE A 55 -44.03 -3.56 8.77
CA PHE A 55 -44.37 -2.17 9.09
C PHE A 55 -43.12 -1.40 9.49
N HIS A 56 -43.21 -0.08 9.45
CA HIS A 56 -42.16 0.81 9.90
C HIS A 56 -42.50 1.43 11.25
N PHE A 57 -41.47 1.76 12.03
CA PHE A 57 -41.66 2.40 13.32
C PHE A 57 -40.47 3.29 13.75
N ILE A 58 -40.77 4.26 14.62
CA ILE A 58 -39.81 5.18 15.25
C ILE A 58 -40.31 5.57 16.64
N PHE A 59 -39.43 6.04 17.53
CA PHE A 59 -39.79 6.46 18.89
C PHE A 59 -39.81 7.98 19.06
N LYS A 60 -40.63 8.44 20.01
CA LYS A 60 -40.77 9.86 20.41
C LYS A 60 -41.09 10.02 21.90
N ASP A 61 -40.92 11.23 22.43
CA ASP A 61 -41.10 11.58 23.85
C ASP A 61 -42.47 12.24 24.10
N GLY A 62 -43.53 11.44 24.17
CA GLY A 62 -44.90 11.87 24.40
C GLY A 62 -45.82 11.71 23.18
N LYS A 63 -47.10 12.04 23.37
CA LYS A 63 -48.13 11.97 22.31
C LYS A 63 -48.22 13.28 21.52
N GLY A 64 -48.73 13.19 20.30
CA GLY A 64 -48.87 14.30 19.36
C GLY A 64 -47.63 14.52 18.49
N GLU A 65 -47.73 15.48 17.56
CA GLU A 65 -46.68 15.76 16.58
C GLU A 65 -45.56 16.65 17.14
N LYS A 66 -45.90 17.60 18.01
CA LYS A 66 -44.98 18.60 18.58
C LYS A 66 -44.26 18.09 19.83
N VAL A 67 -43.52 17.00 19.68
CA VAL A 67 -42.70 16.39 20.73
C VAL A 67 -41.28 16.16 20.23
N ARG A 68 -40.38 15.70 21.11
CA ARG A 68 -39.04 15.29 20.69
C ARG A 68 -39.12 13.92 20.02
N TRP A 69 -38.62 13.80 18.79
CA TRP A 69 -38.55 12.55 18.04
C TRP A 69 -37.12 12.01 18.02
N GLU A 70 -36.97 10.72 17.78
CA GLU A 70 -35.71 10.20 17.21
C GLU A 70 -35.48 10.81 15.83
N GLU A 71 -34.22 10.83 15.38
CA GLU A 71 -33.88 11.25 14.02
C GLU A 71 -34.43 10.25 13.00
N GLN A 72 -34.87 10.74 11.84
CA GLN A 72 -35.47 9.90 10.78
C GLN A 72 -34.54 8.80 10.26
N ARG A 73 -33.22 8.98 10.34
CA ARG A 73 -32.24 7.92 9.99
C ARG A 73 -32.34 6.69 10.89
N PHE A 74 -33.04 6.78 12.03
CA PHE A 74 -33.31 5.66 12.92
C PHE A 74 -34.69 5.03 12.70
N ASN A 75 -35.34 5.33 11.57
CA ASN A 75 -36.53 4.61 11.14
C ASN A 75 -36.21 3.11 11.06
N ARG A 76 -37.06 2.30 11.66
CA ARG A 76 -36.91 0.85 11.72
C ARG A 76 -37.98 0.19 10.88
N THR A 77 -37.65 -0.98 10.32
CA THR A 77 -38.59 -1.82 9.60
C THR A 77 -38.68 -3.17 10.31
N PHE A 78 -39.87 -3.54 10.74
CA PHE A 78 -40.16 -4.89 11.20
C PHE A 78 -40.59 -5.76 10.04
N HIS A 79 -40.07 -6.98 9.98
CA HIS A 79 -40.56 -8.05 9.12
C HIS A 79 -40.94 -9.27 9.97
N LYS A 80 -42.03 -9.95 9.62
CA LYS A 80 -42.55 -11.11 10.34
C LYS A 80 -41.54 -12.27 10.48
N CYS A 81 -40.57 -12.38 9.58
CA CYS A 81 -39.50 -13.37 9.67
C CYS A 81 -38.58 -13.17 10.90
N LEU A 82 -38.56 -11.98 11.49
CA LEU A 82 -37.80 -11.68 12.72
C LEU A 82 -38.38 -12.36 13.97
N GLY A 83 -39.58 -12.93 13.88
CA GLY A 83 -40.25 -13.61 14.99
C GLY A 83 -41.26 -12.74 15.74
N ALA A 84 -41.74 -13.26 16.87
CA ALA A 84 -42.79 -12.63 17.69
C ALA A 84 -42.24 -11.68 18.77
N GLU A 85 -40.92 -11.61 18.92
CA GLU A 85 -40.24 -10.78 19.91
C GLU A 85 -38.97 -10.23 19.30
N ILE A 86 -38.79 -8.91 19.36
CA ILE A 86 -37.66 -8.20 18.76
C ILE A 86 -37.12 -7.15 19.72
N TRP A 87 -35.86 -6.78 19.52
CA TRP A 87 -35.17 -5.75 20.29
C TRP A 87 -34.66 -4.65 19.38
N THR A 88 -34.66 -3.43 19.90
CA THR A 88 -34.18 -2.24 19.20
C THR A 88 -33.50 -1.33 20.21
N MET A 89 -32.50 -0.59 19.76
CA MET A 89 -31.75 0.32 20.61
C MET A 89 -31.94 1.76 20.13
N ALA A 90 -31.91 2.70 21.07
CA ALA A 90 -31.90 4.12 20.76
C ALA A 90 -30.70 4.49 19.89
N ASN A 91 -30.89 5.49 19.04
CA ASN A 91 -29.87 6.01 18.10
C ASN A 91 -29.34 4.96 17.10
N ARG A 92 -30.15 3.96 16.75
CA ARG A 92 -29.83 2.92 15.76
C ARG A 92 -31.09 2.53 14.99
N HIS A 93 -30.94 2.26 13.69
CA HIS A 93 -32.02 1.73 12.85
C HIS A 93 -32.09 0.21 12.86
N ASN A 94 -31.12 -0.48 13.46
CA ASN A 94 -31.08 -1.94 13.49
C ASN A 94 -32.23 -2.51 14.34
N VAL A 95 -32.79 -3.63 13.87
CA VAL A 95 -33.82 -4.42 14.55
C VAL A 95 -33.28 -5.83 14.74
N TYR A 96 -33.34 -6.32 15.97
CA TYR A 96 -32.71 -7.58 16.37
C TYR A 96 -33.76 -8.63 16.69
N ASN A 97 -33.64 -9.83 16.12
CA ASN A 97 -34.45 -11.02 16.44
C ASN A 97 -33.95 -11.75 17.72
N VAL A 98 -32.81 -11.33 18.25
CA VAL A 98 -32.24 -11.79 19.52
C VAL A 98 -31.91 -10.58 20.40
N ARG A 99 -32.01 -10.74 21.72
CA ARG A 99 -31.68 -9.68 22.67
C ARG A 99 -30.21 -9.25 22.47
N PRO A 100 -29.87 -7.95 22.34
CA PRO A 100 -28.48 -7.47 22.28
C PRO A 100 -27.67 -7.77 23.55
N ALA A 101 -26.34 -7.84 23.42
CA ALA A 101 -25.47 -8.25 24.53
C ALA A 101 -25.20 -7.06 25.45
N GLU A 102 -25.13 -7.32 26.74
CA GLU A 102 -24.60 -6.34 27.69
C GLU A 102 -23.09 -6.49 27.79
N PRO A 103 -22.33 -5.37 27.85
CA PRO A 103 -20.89 -5.44 27.93
C PRO A 103 -20.44 -6.07 29.25
N ARG A 104 -19.57 -7.09 29.17
CA ARG A 104 -19.00 -7.82 30.32
C ARG A 104 -17.96 -7.01 31.11
N GLY A 105 -17.45 -5.93 30.53
CA GLY A 105 -16.44 -5.08 31.16
C GLY A 105 -15.72 -4.18 30.15
N ASN A 106 -14.53 -3.72 30.50
CA ASN A 106 -13.68 -2.89 29.64
C ASN A 106 -12.51 -3.71 29.06
N VAL A 107 -12.16 -3.49 27.80
CA VAL A 107 -11.03 -4.21 27.13
C VAL A 107 -9.69 -3.96 27.81
N ARG A 108 -9.47 -2.80 28.43
CA ARG A 108 -8.24 -2.47 29.17
C ARG A 108 -8.02 -3.42 30.34
N ASP A 109 -9.09 -3.77 31.05
CA ASP A 109 -8.99 -4.70 32.19
C ASP A 109 -8.78 -6.14 31.72
N TYR A 110 -9.36 -6.49 30.56
CA TYR A 110 -9.07 -7.76 29.90
C TYR A 110 -7.59 -7.85 29.49
N TYR A 111 -7.09 -6.84 28.78
CA TYR A 111 -5.70 -6.74 28.35
C TYR A 111 -4.72 -6.84 29.52
N ARG A 112 -4.96 -6.11 30.62
CA ARG A 112 -4.12 -6.18 31.82
C ARG A 112 -3.96 -7.59 32.37
N ARG A 113 -5.00 -8.43 32.26
CA ARG A 113 -4.97 -9.82 32.72
C ARG A 113 -4.16 -10.71 31.79
N ILE A 114 -4.16 -10.46 30.49
CA ILE A 114 -3.51 -11.33 29.51
C ILE A 114 -2.15 -10.83 29.02
N LYS A 115 -1.75 -9.59 29.34
CA LYS A 115 -0.56 -8.95 28.77
C LYS A 115 0.75 -9.75 28.91
N HIS A 116 0.84 -10.57 29.96
CA HIS A 116 2.00 -11.41 30.25
C HIS A 116 2.04 -12.70 29.41
N LEU A 117 0.98 -12.97 28.65
CA LEU A 117 0.84 -14.12 27.76
C LEU A 117 1.05 -13.74 26.29
N ILE A 118 1.35 -12.47 26.01
CA ILE A 118 1.55 -11.97 24.65
C ILE A 118 3.01 -12.24 24.25
N PRO A 119 3.27 -12.90 23.11
CA PRO A 119 4.63 -13.09 22.63
C PRO A 119 5.39 -11.76 22.43
N GLU A 120 6.66 -11.73 22.82
CA GLU A 120 7.48 -10.50 22.78
C GLU A 120 8.17 -10.25 21.42
N LYS A 121 8.36 -11.29 20.60
CA LYS A 121 9.14 -11.22 19.36
C LYS A 121 8.36 -11.78 18.17
N ASN A 122 8.58 -11.19 16.99
CA ASN A 122 8.03 -11.62 15.69
C ASN A 122 6.51 -11.79 15.71
N TYR A 123 5.83 -10.93 16.46
CA TYR A 123 4.41 -11.05 16.75
C TYR A 123 3.80 -9.66 16.83
N TYR A 124 2.75 -9.41 16.06
CA TYR A 124 1.99 -8.17 16.14
C TYR A 124 0.70 -8.39 16.92
N PHE A 125 0.64 -7.80 18.10
CA PHE A 125 -0.58 -7.73 18.88
C PHE A 125 -1.24 -6.36 18.71
N PRO A 126 -2.45 -6.26 18.12
CA PRO A 126 -3.12 -4.98 17.91
C PRO A 126 -3.41 -4.27 19.24
N THR A 127 -2.58 -3.27 19.55
CA THR A 127 -2.68 -2.42 20.75
C THR A 127 -2.95 -0.96 20.40
N THR A 128 -3.13 -0.67 19.11
CA THR A 128 -3.40 0.68 18.63
C THR A 128 -4.68 1.23 19.26
N ASP A 129 -4.59 2.47 19.73
CA ASP A 129 -5.66 3.16 20.42
C ASP A 129 -6.14 4.34 19.60
N VAL A 130 -7.28 4.14 18.93
CA VAL A 130 -7.93 5.16 18.09
C VAL A 130 -8.52 6.32 18.89
N SER A 131 -8.73 6.11 20.19
CA SER A 131 -9.50 7.03 21.02
C SER A 131 -8.63 7.97 21.86
N GLY A 132 -7.32 7.72 21.92
CA GLY A 132 -6.40 8.42 22.82
C GLY A 132 -6.60 8.09 24.32
N LEU A 133 -7.31 7.00 24.62
CA LEU A 133 -7.68 6.58 25.99
C LEU A 133 -6.88 5.37 26.50
N GLY A 134 -5.85 4.94 25.78
CA GLY A 134 -5.02 3.76 26.03
C GLY A 134 -5.80 2.45 25.91
N MET A 135 -6.68 2.33 24.90
CA MET A 135 -7.56 1.17 24.71
C MET A 135 -7.03 0.21 23.63
N PRO A 136 -6.45 -0.94 24.00
CA PRO A 136 -5.98 -1.93 23.03
C PRO A 136 -7.17 -2.64 22.37
N SER A 137 -7.07 -2.85 21.06
CA SER A 137 -8.14 -3.46 20.26
C SER A 137 -8.17 -4.99 20.37
N MET A 138 -7.00 -5.64 20.42
CA MET A 138 -6.82 -7.09 20.52
C MET A 138 -7.53 -7.87 19.39
N LEU A 139 -7.66 -7.24 18.22
CA LEU A 139 -8.40 -7.79 17.08
C LEU A 139 -7.66 -8.94 16.39
N GLY A 140 -8.43 -9.79 15.72
CA GLY A 140 -7.98 -10.98 15.00
C GLY A 140 -7.72 -12.20 15.89
N ALA A 141 -7.19 -13.26 15.29
CA ALA A 141 -6.75 -14.46 15.98
C ALA A 141 -5.30 -14.36 16.47
N ASN A 142 -5.10 -14.57 17.76
CA ASN A 142 -3.87 -14.24 18.47
C ASN A 142 -3.45 -15.40 19.38
N ILE A 143 -2.40 -16.14 18.97
CA ILE A 143 -1.84 -17.24 19.76
C ILE A 143 -1.02 -16.67 20.92
N LEU A 144 -1.34 -17.13 22.13
CA LEU A 144 -0.69 -16.70 23.37
C LEU A 144 0.39 -17.71 23.80
N THR A 145 1.30 -17.29 24.68
CA THR A 145 2.45 -18.10 25.13
C THR A 145 2.08 -19.37 25.89
N ASP A 146 0.85 -19.49 26.37
CA ASP A 146 0.34 -20.70 27.01
C ASP A 146 -0.44 -21.63 26.07
N GLY A 147 -0.42 -21.36 24.76
CA GLY A 147 -1.02 -22.20 23.72
C GLY A 147 -2.50 -21.92 23.45
N SER A 148 -3.14 -21.10 24.28
CA SER A 148 -4.51 -20.63 24.03
C SER A 148 -4.56 -19.60 22.89
N ILE A 149 -5.74 -19.39 22.31
CA ILE A 149 -5.97 -18.43 21.22
C ILE A 149 -7.00 -17.41 21.66
N LEU A 150 -6.64 -16.14 21.59
CA LEU A 150 -7.55 -15.01 21.73
C LEU A 150 -8.10 -14.61 20.36
N PHE A 151 -9.41 -14.52 20.24
CA PHE A 151 -10.10 -13.97 19.08
C PHE A 151 -10.73 -12.63 19.46
N GLY A 152 -10.43 -11.59 18.69
CA GLY A 152 -11.03 -10.27 18.83
C GLY A 152 -11.73 -9.82 17.56
N PHE A 153 -12.91 -9.23 17.69
CA PHE A 153 -13.73 -8.78 16.58
C PHE A 153 -14.38 -7.42 16.86
N PHE A 154 -14.19 -6.44 15.96
CA PHE A 154 -14.80 -5.12 16.09
C PHE A 154 -16.17 -5.13 15.40
N HIS A 155 -17.23 -4.96 16.19
CA HIS A 155 -18.58 -4.83 15.66
C HIS A 155 -19.49 -4.07 16.64
N PRO A 156 -19.65 -2.75 16.49
CA PRO A 156 -20.41 -1.91 17.42
C PRO A 156 -21.92 -2.14 17.40
N ARG A 157 -22.43 -2.77 16.33
CA ARG A 157 -23.87 -2.91 16.06
C ARG A 157 -24.46 -4.32 16.22
N ALA A 158 -23.64 -5.33 16.54
CA ALA A 158 -24.12 -6.72 16.62
C ALA A 158 -24.94 -6.94 17.88
N ALA A 159 -25.94 -7.82 17.82
CA ALA A 159 -26.67 -8.24 19.01
C ALA A 159 -25.94 -9.38 19.74
N ARG A 160 -25.44 -10.36 18.99
CA ARG A 160 -24.67 -11.51 19.47
C ARG A 160 -23.61 -11.88 18.44
N VAL A 161 -22.46 -12.39 18.91
CA VAL A 161 -21.39 -12.90 18.05
C VAL A 161 -20.92 -14.22 18.63
N TYR A 162 -20.74 -15.22 17.76
CA TYR A 162 -20.21 -16.53 18.10
C TYR A 162 -18.94 -16.80 17.30
N LEU A 163 -17.95 -17.38 17.95
CA LEU A 163 -16.80 -17.96 17.27
C LEU A 163 -17.19 -19.34 16.75
N VAL A 164 -16.92 -19.60 15.47
CA VAL A 164 -17.21 -20.87 14.80
C VAL A 164 -16.01 -21.35 14.02
N GLY A 165 -15.78 -22.65 14.00
CA GLY A 165 -14.67 -23.22 13.25
C GLY A 165 -14.64 -24.73 13.32
N ASN A 166 -13.57 -25.32 12.78
CA ASN A 166 -13.39 -26.77 12.80
C ASN A 166 -13.24 -27.36 14.22
N PHE A 167 -12.81 -26.57 15.22
CA PHE A 167 -12.69 -27.00 16.62
C PHE A 167 -14.03 -27.17 17.35
N ASN A 168 -15.13 -26.65 16.81
CA ASN A 168 -16.47 -26.83 17.39
C ASN A 168 -17.49 -27.33 16.36
N ASP A 169 -17.04 -28.03 15.32
CA ASP A 169 -17.88 -28.54 14.23
C ASP A 169 -18.79 -27.45 13.63
N TRP A 170 -18.29 -26.22 13.53
CA TRP A 170 -19.02 -25.04 13.05
C TRP A 170 -20.35 -24.76 13.78
N GLN A 171 -20.50 -25.23 15.02
CA GLN A 171 -21.73 -25.06 15.79
C GLN A 171 -21.98 -23.60 16.18
N CYS A 172 -23.18 -23.13 15.85
CA CYS A 172 -23.73 -21.83 16.21
C CYS A 172 -25.26 -21.86 16.09
N PRO A 173 -25.98 -20.80 16.52
CA PRO A 173 -27.44 -20.77 16.42
C PRO A 173 -28.00 -21.03 15.01
N GLY A 174 -27.29 -20.58 13.96
CA GLY A 174 -27.67 -20.80 12.57
C GLY A 174 -27.22 -22.12 11.95
N HIS A 175 -26.59 -23.02 12.72
CA HIS A 175 -26.19 -24.34 12.22
C HIS A 175 -27.43 -25.17 11.84
N PRO A 176 -27.43 -25.99 10.77
CA PRO A 176 -28.61 -26.78 10.36
C PRO A 176 -29.16 -27.73 11.43
N TYR A 177 -28.28 -28.20 12.31
CA TYR A 177 -28.61 -29.06 13.46
C TYR A 177 -27.91 -28.49 14.71
N PRO A 178 -28.43 -27.42 15.30
CA PRO A 178 -27.72 -26.67 16.33
C PRO A 178 -27.57 -27.49 17.62
N LYS A 179 -26.36 -27.53 18.16
CA LYS A 179 -26.04 -28.10 19.48
C LYS A 179 -25.54 -27.00 20.42
N GLU A 180 -26.43 -26.49 21.26
CA GLU A 180 -26.16 -25.33 22.11
C GLU A 180 -24.93 -25.50 23.01
N GLU A 181 -24.65 -26.72 23.47
CA GLU A 181 -23.50 -27.05 24.32
C GLU A 181 -22.14 -26.89 23.62
N GLN A 182 -22.12 -26.76 22.29
CA GLN A 182 -20.91 -26.57 21.48
C GLN A 182 -20.76 -25.12 20.98
N PHE A 183 -21.69 -24.23 21.32
CA PHE A 183 -21.62 -22.82 20.92
C PHE A 183 -20.55 -22.09 21.71
N ILE A 184 -19.79 -21.25 21.01
CA ILE A 184 -18.77 -20.40 21.63
C ILE A 184 -19.21 -18.94 21.46
N GLU A 185 -20.02 -18.44 22.39
CA GLU A 185 -20.46 -17.04 22.39
C GLU A 185 -19.31 -16.10 22.83
N MET A 186 -19.03 -15.08 22.03
CA MET A 186 -18.04 -14.06 22.35
C MET A 186 -18.59 -13.05 23.35
N GLY A 187 -17.74 -12.59 24.27
CA GLY A 187 -18.12 -11.54 25.22
C GLY A 187 -18.00 -10.16 24.60
N LEU A 188 -19.04 -9.33 24.72
CA LEU A 188 -18.98 -7.91 24.35
C LEU A 188 -18.24 -7.11 25.43
N TYR A 189 -17.32 -6.23 25.03
CA TYR A 189 -16.56 -5.36 25.91
C TYR A 189 -16.61 -3.90 25.44
N ARG A 190 -16.46 -2.99 26.41
CA ARG A 190 -16.26 -1.57 26.16
C ARG A 190 -14.84 -1.36 25.63
N GLY A 191 -14.74 -1.10 24.33
CA GLY A 191 -13.53 -0.81 23.59
C GLY A 191 -13.44 0.68 23.25
N PHE A 192 -13.08 1.00 22.02
CA PHE A 192 -12.86 2.36 21.54
C PHE A 192 -13.96 3.34 22.00
N TYR A 193 -13.55 4.54 22.43
CA TYR A 193 -14.43 5.59 22.94
C TYR A 193 -15.35 5.14 24.10
N TYR A 194 -14.93 4.13 24.88
CA TYR A 194 -15.71 3.47 25.94
C TYR A 194 -17.04 2.84 25.48
N GLN A 195 -17.21 2.66 24.17
CA GLN A 195 -18.41 2.06 23.59
C GLN A 195 -18.34 0.54 23.59
N PRO A 196 -19.48 -0.16 23.71
CA PRO A 196 -19.51 -1.62 23.59
C PRO A 196 -19.36 -2.01 22.12
N ASN A 197 -18.13 -2.28 21.69
CA ASN A 197 -17.79 -2.46 20.27
C ASN A 197 -16.72 -3.53 19.98
N ILE A 198 -16.10 -4.11 21.01
CA ILE A 198 -15.10 -5.19 20.84
C ILE A 198 -15.66 -6.48 21.43
N TRP A 199 -15.68 -7.53 20.63
CA TRP A 199 -16.06 -8.88 21.02
C TRP A 199 -14.80 -9.71 21.25
N LEU A 200 -14.69 -10.37 22.40
CA LEU A 200 -13.52 -11.19 22.74
C LEU A 200 -13.95 -12.59 23.19
N VAL A 201 -13.21 -13.59 22.74
CA VAL A 201 -13.22 -14.93 23.35
C VAL A 201 -11.81 -15.50 23.34
N ARG A 202 -11.46 -16.24 24.38
CA ARG A 202 -10.21 -16.98 24.47
C ARG A 202 -10.54 -18.45 24.63
N ILE A 203 -9.97 -19.29 23.79
CA ILE A 203 -10.18 -20.74 23.82
C ILE A 203 -8.86 -21.46 24.01
N ASP A 204 -8.93 -22.63 24.63
CA ASP A 204 -7.86 -23.63 24.58
C ASP A 204 -8.21 -24.57 23.42
N PRO A 205 -7.55 -24.42 22.25
CA PRO A 205 -7.94 -25.17 21.07
C PRO A 205 -7.63 -26.67 21.26
N PRO A 206 -8.44 -27.57 20.68
CA PRO A 206 -8.08 -28.98 20.61
C PRO A 206 -6.80 -29.15 19.76
N VAL A 207 -6.05 -30.23 20.01
CA VAL A 207 -4.97 -30.63 19.10
C VAL A 207 -5.61 -31.15 17.81
N LEU A 208 -5.41 -30.44 16.72
CA LEU A 208 -5.92 -30.80 15.39
C LEU A 208 -4.78 -31.22 14.47
N GLU A 209 -5.05 -32.18 13.57
CA GLU A 209 -4.11 -32.58 12.50
C GLU A 209 -4.02 -31.55 11.38
N TYR A 210 -4.99 -30.63 11.31
CA TYR A 210 -5.12 -29.60 10.29
C TYR A 210 -5.08 -28.19 10.91
N PRO A 211 -4.78 -27.14 10.14
CA PRO A 211 -4.86 -25.76 10.62
C PRO A 211 -6.24 -25.42 11.20
N ILE A 212 -6.27 -24.52 12.18
CA ILE A 212 -7.54 -24.02 12.72
C ILE A 212 -8.14 -23.04 11.71
N GLU A 213 -9.28 -23.43 11.14
CA GLU A 213 -10.11 -22.58 10.31
C GLU A 213 -11.31 -22.07 11.10
N TYR A 214 -11.62 -20.79 10.95
CA TYR A 214 -12.67 -20.13 11.73
C TYR A 214 -13.35 -18.98 10.98
N LYS A 215 -14.51 -18.58 11.52
CA LYS A 215 -15.26 -17.36 11.18
C LYS A 215 -15.94 -16.82 12.43
N PHE A 216 -16.54 -15.64 12.29
CA PHE A 216 -17.51 -15.12 13.25
C PHE A 216 -18.93 -15.33 12.71
N TYR A 217 -19.82 -15.87 13.54
CA TYR A 217 -21.26 -15.90 13.23
C TYR A 217 -21.93 -14.73 13.96
N VAL A 218 -22.39 -13.75 13.19
CA VAL A 218 -22.93 -12.48 13.67
C VAL A 218 -24.45 -12.51 13.59
N GLN A 219 -25.14 -12.15 14.67
CA GLN A 219 -26.59 -11.95 14.68
C GLN A 219 -26.90 -10.46 14.85
N GLY A 220 -27.55 -9.90 13.83
CA GLY A 220 -27.95 -8.51 13.70
C GLY A 220 -26.80 -7.51 13.56
N GLY A 221 -27.14 -6.28 13.18
CA GLY A 221 -26.16 -5.19 13.04
C GLY A 221 -25.38 -5.19 11.73
N SER A 222 -25.53 -6.22 10.91
CA SER A 222 -25.22 -6.25 9.47
C SER A 222 -26.51 -6.07 8.66
N THR A 223 -26.41 -6.04 7.33
CA THR A 223 -27.61 -5.95 6.45
C THR A 223 -28.46 -7.21 6.46
N ASP A 224 -27.84 -8.35 6.75
CA ASP A 224 -28.53 -9.63 6.95
C ASP A 224 -28.93 -9.78 8.42
N ILE A 225 -29.98 -10.57 8.69
CA ILE A 225 -30.39 -10.87 10.08
C ILE A 225 -29.28 -11.61 10.82
N GLU A 226 -28.59 -12.51 10.12
CA GLU A 226 -27.49 -13.31 10.64
C GLU A 226 -26.59 -13.78 9.50
N ARG A 227 -25.27 -13.87 9.74
CA ARG A 227 -24.29 -14.22 8.71
C ARG A 227 -22.98 -14.75 9.28
N TYR A 228 -22.34 -15.65 8.54
CA TYR A 228 -20.94 -16.02 8.73
C TYR A 228 -20.02 -14.98 8.10
N VAL A 229 -19.11 -14.43 8.89
CA VAL A 229 -18.17 -13.37 8.49
C VAL A 229 -16.75 -13.87 8.71
N PRO A 230 -15.89 -13.88 7.67
CA PRO A 230 -14.46 -14.06 7.86
C PRO A 230 -13.85 -12.91 8.67
N ASP A 231 -12.78 -13.18 9.40
CA ASP A 231 -12.08 -12.17 10.20
C ASP A 231 -11.42 -11.10 9.30
N PRO A 232 -11.77 -9.81 9.43
CA PRO A 232 -11.07 -8.73 8.74
C PRO A 232 -9.57 -8.64 9.07
N TYR A 233 -9.16 -9.13 10.25
CA TYR A 233 -7.77 -9.16 10.74
C TYR A 233 -7.04 -10.48 10.45
N THR A 234 -7.58 -11.33 9.56
CA THR A 234 -6.96 -12.61 9.21
C THR A 234 -5.64 -12.43 8.46
N ARG A 235 -4.66 -13.28 8.76
CA ARG A 235 -3.37 -13.33 8.04
C ARG A 235 -3.45 -14.11 6.74
N LEU A 236 -4.40 -15.04 6.64
CA LEU A 236 -4.53 -15.99 5.54
C LEU A 236 -5.98 -16.48 5.42
N TYR A 237 -6.43 -16.73 4.20
CA TYR A 237 -7.66 -17.47 3.92
C TYR A 237 -7.38 -18.91 3.54
N SER A 238 -8.32 -19.81 3.81
CA SER A 238 -8.21 -21.20 3.39
C SER A 238 -8.34 -21.36 1.87
N ASP A 239 -7.80 -22.47 1.36
CA ASP A 239 -7.77 -22.78 -0.07
C ASP A 239 -9.16 -22.98 -0.68
N ASP A 240 -10.18 -23.26 0.15
CA ASP A 240 -11.56 -23.37 -0.30
C ASP A 240 -12.11 -22.00 -0.74
N TYR A 241 -12.09 -21.73 -2.05
CA TYR A 241 -12.61 -20.50 -2.64
C TYR A 241 -14.10 -20.27 -2.42
N ARG A 242 -14.89 -21.30 -2.10
CA ARG A 242 -16.33 -21.17 -1.85
C ARG A 242 -16.58 -20.60 -0.47
N TYR A 243 -15.81 -21.02 0.54
CA TYR A 243 -16.01 -20.59 1.92
C TYR A 243 -15.04 -19.50 2.35
N ARG A 244 -13.77 -19.54 1.91
CA ARG A 244 -12.68 -18.63 2.31
C ARG A 244 -12.68 -18.38 3.81
N ASN A 245 -12.43 -19.44 4.59
CA ASN A 245 -12.39 -19.34 6.04
C ASN A 245 -11.10 -18.64 6.46
N SER A 246 -11.14 -17.94 7.59
CA SER A 246 -9.93 -17.38 8.19
C SER A 246 -9.10 -18.50 8.80
N VAL A 247 -7.78 -18.44 8.62
CA VAL A 247 -6.84 -19.45 9.14
C VAL A 247 -6.04 -18.83 10.28
N VAL A 248 -5.92 -19.53 11.40
CA VAL A 248 -5.03 -19.11 12.48
C VAL A 248 -3.57 -19.35 12.06
N VAL A 249 -2.76 -18.28 12.08
CA VAL A 249 -1.34 -18.29 11.73
C VAL A 249 -0.51 -18.00 12.99
N ASP A 250 0.54 -18.78 13.21
CA ASP A 250 1.52 -18.54 14.28
C ASP A 250 2.80 -17.93 13.70
N PRO A 251 2.96 -16.59 13.75
CA PRO A 251 4.15 -15.95 13.17
C PRO A 251 5.43 -16.23 13.98
N THR A 252 5.31 -16.73 15.21
CA THR A 252 6.47 -16.95 16.11
C THR A 252 7.28 -18.20 15.75
N LYS A 253 6.70 -19.09 14.91
CA LYS A 253 7.36 -20.33 14.48
C LYS A 253 8.50 -20.08 13.47
N PHE A 254 8.39 -19.03 12.66
CA PHE A 254 9.41 -18.70 11.68
C PHE A 254 10.69 -18.18 12.35
N ARG A 255 11.84 -18.71 11.94
CA ARG A 255 13.15 -18.37 12.49
C ARG A 255 13.91 -17.43 11.56
N TRP A 256 13.80 -16.14 11.84
CA TRP A 256 14.55 -15.11 11.15
C TRP A 256 16.07 -15.22 11.34
N THR A 257 16.83 -14.81 10.33
CA THR A 257 18.30 -14.77 10.32
C THR A 257 18.85 -13.39 9.93
N ASP A 258 18.02 -12.35 10.02
CA ASP A 258 18.26 -10.99 9.56
C ASP A 258 18.58 -10.02 10.71
N GLN A 259 19.12 -10.50 11.83
CA GLN A 259 19.30 -9.68 13.03
C GLN A 259 20.25 -8.48 12.82
N ASP A 260 21.16 -8.58 11.85
CA ASP A 260 22.09 -7.51 11.48
C ASP A 260 21.56 -6.61 10.34
N TRP A 261 20.35 -6.89 9.84
CA TRP A 261 19.73 -6.12 8.78
C TRP A 261 19.46 -4.68 9.21
N LYS A 262 19.67 -3.76 8.26
CA LYS A 262 19.32 -2.35 8.40
C LYS A 262 18.70 -1.88 7.09
N THR A 263 17.51 -1.30 7.19
CA THR A 263 16.87 -0.66 6.05
C THR A 263 17.79 0.45 5.51
N PRO A 264 18.14 0.44 4.20
CA PRO A 264 18.99 1.45 3.61
C PRO A 264 18.32 2.84 3.68
N PRO A 265 19.09 3.92 3.82
CA PRO A 265 18.52 5.27 3.82
C PRO A 265 17.91 5.58 2.44
N VAL A 266 16.86 6.40 2.42
CA VAL A 266 16.08 6.72 1.21
C VAL A 266 16.95 7.18 0.04
N LYS A 267 18.01 7.97 0.29
CA LYS A 267 18.92 8.45 -0.76
C LYS A 267 19.61 7.32 -1.54
N ASP A 268 19.82 6.16 -0.90
CA ASP A 268 20.54 5.02 -1.46
C ASP A 268 19.60 4.02 -2.16
N LEU A 269 18.29 4.29 -2.20
CA LEU A 269 17.32 3.41 -2.86
C LEU A 269 17.49 3.41 -4.38
N ILE A 270 17.51 2.21 -4.93
CA ILE A 270 17.30 1.88 -6.34
C ILE A 270 16.22 0.79 -6.35
N LEU A 271 15.01 1.19 -6.71
CA LEU A 271 13.80 0.38 -6.60
C LEU A 271 13.65 -0.53 -7.83
N TYR A 272 13.35 -1.80 -7.60
CA TYR A 272 12.94 -2.76 -8.62
C TYR A 272 11.50 -3.17 -8.36
N GLU A 273 10.57 -2.65 -9.16
CA GLU A 273 9.16 -3.01 -9.09
C GLU A 273 8.91 -4.37 -9.77
N LEU A 274 8.23 -5.28 -9.09
CA LEU A 274 7.90 -6.60 -9.65
C LEU A 274 6.56 -7.16 -9.16
N ASN A 275 5.95 -7.99 -10.00
CA ASN A 275 4.77 -8.79 -9.66
C ASN A 275 5.20 -10.22 -9.25
N ILE A 276 4.75 -10.72 -8.10
CA ILE A 276 5.14 -12.05 -7.61
C ILE A 276 4.82 -13.16 -8.62
N TYR A 277 3.60 -13.13 -9.20
CA TYR A 277 3.20 -14.11 -10.19
C TYR A 277 4.00 -13.97 -11.49
N GLY A 278 3.91 -12.80 -12.12
CA GLY A 278 4.47 -12.57 -13.46
C GLY A 278 5.99 -12.60 -13.55
N PHE A 279 6.71 -12.29 -12.47
CA PHE A 279 8.17 -12.25 -12.47
C PHE A 279 8.81 -13.62 -12.67
N THR A 280 8.21 -14.70 -12.16
CA THR A 280 8.78 -16.06 -12.29
C THR A 280 7.88 -17.03 -13.06
N ASP A 281 6.75 -16.56 -13.60
CA ASP A 281 5.90 -17.34 -14.48
C ASP A 281 6.63 -17.69 -15.79
N ASN A 282 6.68 -18.97 -16.14
CA ASN A 282 7.38 -19.51 -17.31
C ASN A 282 8.89 -19.21 -17.36
N ASP A 283 9.49 -18.98 -16.20
CA ASP A 283 10.93 -18.84 -16.06
C ASP A 283 11.59 -20.24 -16.14
N PRO A 284 12.44 -20.53 -17.15
CA PRO A 284 13.03 -21.85 -17.32
C PRO A 284 14.03 -22.24 -16.23
N ASP A 285 14.55 -21.26 -15.48
CA ASP A 285 15.51 -21.50 -14.40
C ASP A 285 14.80 -21.81 -13.06
N ILE A 286 13.47 -21.65 -13.00
CA ILE A 286 12.67 -21.84 -11.79
C ILE A 286 11.82 -23.11 -11.93
N PRO A 287 11.86 -24.05 -10.95
CA PRO A 287 11.01 -25.23 -10.95
C PRO A 287 9.51 -24.90 -11.09
N GLU A 288 8.81 -25.63 -11.95
CA GLU A 288 7.41 -25.37 -12.34
C GLU A 288 6.48 -25.22 -11.13
N GLU A 289 6.70 -26.02 -10.08
CA GLU A 289 5.90 -26.05 -8.87
C GLU A 289 5.97 -24.78 -8.00
N ILE A 290 7.01 -23.95 -8.19
CA ILE A 290 7.19 -22.69 -7.44
C ILE A 290 7.16 -21.46 -8.35
N GLN A 291 6.90 -21.62 -9.65
CA GLN A 291 6.74 -20.48 -10.55
C GLN A 291 5.53 -19.62 -10.14
N GLY A 292 5.72 -18.30 -10.17
CA GLY A 292 4.70 -17.32 -9.81
C GLY A 292 4.27 -17.39 -8.34
N THR A 293 5.23 -17.67 -7.46
CA THR A 293 5.05 -17.76 -5.99
C THR A 293 6.17 -17.00 -5.27
N PHE A 294 6.02 -16.76 -3.96
CA PHE A 294 7.09 -16.23 -3.12
C PHE A 294 8.36 -17.08 -3.18
N LYS A 295 8.22 -18.41 -3.29
CA LYS A 295 9.37 -19.32 -3.42
C LYS A 295 10.12 -19.16 -4.73
N GLY A 296 9.42 -18.89 -5.83
CA GLY A 296 10.05 -18.59 -7.12
C GLY A 296 10.91 -17.33 -7.04
N VAL A 297 10.38 -16.25 -6.46
CA VAL A 297 11.14 -15.00 -6.26
C VAL A 297 12.32 -15.23 -5.29
N THR A 298 12.10 -16.00 -4.22
CA THR A 298 13.15 -16.40 -3.27
C THR A 298 14.32 -17.10 -3.97
N GLN A 299 14.04 -17.99 -4.91
CA GLN A 299 15.07 -18.68 -5.70
C GLN A 299 15.90 -17.71 -6.53
N ARG A 300 15.27 -16.74 -7.23
CA ARG A 300 15.99 -15.68 -7.97
C ARG A 300 16.87 -14.81 -7.06
N ILE A 301 16.41 -14.52 -5.84
CA ILE A 301 17.22 -13.82 -4.82
C ILE A 301 18.46 -14.64 -4.47
N LYS A 302 18.29 -15.92 -4.10
CA LYS A 302 19.40 -16.83 -3.72
C LYS A 302 20.43 -17.02 -4.84
N GLU A 303 20.01 -16.96 -6.10
CA GLU A 303 20.89 -17.03 -7.28
C GLU A 303 21.68 -15.73 -7.56
N GLY A 304 21.44 -14.69 -6.75
CA GLY A 304 22.12 -13.41 -6.80
C GLY A 304 21.70 -12.54 -7.98
N TYR A 305 20.50 -12.75 -8.56
CA TYR A 305 20.02 -11.96 -9.70
C TYR A 305 20.03 -10.45 -9.39
N PHE A 306 19.40 -10.06 -8.28
CA PHE A 306 19.30 -8.66 -7.89
C PHE A 306 20.63 -8.05 -7.43
N GLU A 307 21.52 -8.85 -6.81
CA GLU A 307 22.88 -8.41 -6.46
C GLU A 307 23.71 -8.11 -7.71
N LYS A 308 23.63 -9.00 -8.71
CA LYS A 308 24.29 -8.80 -10.00
C LYS A 308 23.77 -7.54 -10.67
N LEU A 309 22.45 -7.36 -10.74
CA LEU A 309 21.81 -6.16 -11.31
C LEU A 309 22.20 -4.89 -10.54
N GLY A 310 22.29 -4.96 -9.21
CA GLY A 310 22.77 -3.89 -8.33
C GLY A 310 21.69 -3.07 -7.65
N VAL A 311 20.41 -3.43 -7.79
CA VAL A 311 19.30 -2.77 -7.08
C VAL A 311 19.41 -2.94 -5.57
N THR A 312 18.69 -2.12 -4.80
CA THR A 312 18.81 -2.11 -3.33
C THR A 312 17.47 -2.33 -2.63
N ALA A 313 16.36 -2.32 -3.37
CA ALA A 313 15.04 -2.53 -2.81
C ALA A 313 14.11 -3.19 -3.83
N LEU A 314 13.36 -4.18 -3.40
CA LEU A 314 12.26 -4.79 -4.14
C LEU A 314 10.97 -4.06 -3.78
N ALA A 315 10.33 -3.44 -4.77
CA ALA A 315 8.99 -2.85 -4.64
C ALA A 315 7.97 -3.87 -5.16
N LEU A 316 7.43 -4.67 -4.26
CA LEU A 316 6.46 -5.69 -4.63
C LEU A 316 5.13 -5.03 -4.95
N MET A 317 4.59 -5.32 -6.13
CA MET A 317 3.16 -5.09 -6.44
C MET A 317 2.26 -5.79 -5.39
N PRO A 318 0.96 -5.45 -5.30
CA PRO A 318 0.13 -5.86 -4.17
C PRO A 318 0.20 -7.35 -3.85
N THR A 319 0.44 -7.65 -2.58
CA THR A 319 0.56 -9.01 -2.03
C THR A 319 -0.63 -9.40 -1.16
N ALA A 320 -1.64 -8.52 -1.07
CA ALA A 320 -2.86 -8.78 -0.34
C ALA A 320 -3.76 -9.78 -1.08
N GLU A 321 -4.61 -10.51 -0.35
CA GLU A 321 -5.60 -11.42 -0.94
C GLU A 321 -6.47 -10.74 -2.00
N VAL A 322 -6.57 -11.35 -3.17
CA VAL A 322 -7.39 -10.94 -4.30
C VAL A 322 -8.39 -12.04 -4.72
N PRO A 323 -9.44 -11.70 -5.47
CA PRO A 323 -10.37 -12.70 -5.98
C PRO A 323 -9.71 -13.67 -6.97
N MET A 324 -8.73 -13.17 -7.75
CA MET A 324 -8.05 -13.89 -8.82
C MET A 324 -6.53 -13.71 -8.78
N LYS A 325 -5.79 -14.82 -8.70
CA LYS A 325 -4.31 -14.86 -8.75
C LYS A 325 -3.69 -14.11 -9.93
N ARG A 326 -4.24 -14.27 -11.13
CA ARG A 326 -3.63 -13.84 -12.41
C ARG A 326 -3.99 -12.41 -12.78
N GLY A 327 -3.63 -11.47 -11.92
CA GLY A 327 -3.90 -10.05 -12.09
C GLY A 327 -2.75 -9.16 -11.63
N LEU A 328 -2.97 -7.86 -11.68
CA LEU A 328 -2.01 -6.87 -11.18
C LEU A 328 -1.97 -6.84 -9.63
N GLY A 329 -3.05 -7.26 -8.97
CA GLY A 329 -3.17 -7.29 -7.50
C GLY A 329 -3.97 -6.13 -6.90
N TYR A 330 -4.35 -5.12 -7.70
CA TYR A 330 -5.04 -3.89 -7.23
C TYR A 330 -6.52 -4.04 -6.92
N GLU A 331 -6.97 -5.21 -6.47
CA GLU A 331 -8.36 -5.46 -6.10
C GLU A 331 -8.40 -6.21 -4.76
N PRO A 332 -7.89 -5.62 -3.67
CA PRO A 332 -7.76 -6.33 -2.40
C PRO A 332 -9.13 -6.71 -1.86
N CYS A 333 -9.25 -7.95 -1.39
CA CYS A 333 -10.39 -8.41 -0.62
C CYS A 333 -10.31 -7.90 0.83
N THR A 334 -9.10 -7.88 1.39
CA THR A 334 -8.78 -7.37 2.73
C THR A 334 -7.34 -6.87 2.73
N PHE A 335 -6.92 -6.20 3.80
CA PHE A 335 -5.60 -5.54 3.90
C PHE A 335 -4.58 -6.32 4.74
N MET A 336 -5.04 -7.32 5.51
CA MET A 336 -4.20 -8.05 6.48
C MET A 336 -3.69 -9.39 5.95
N ALA A 337 -4.42 -9.97 5.00
CA ALA A 337 -4.13 -11.30 4.50
C ALA A 337 -3.16 -11.23 3.33
N VAL A 338 -2.13 -12.09 3.36
CA VAL A 338 -1.29 -12.32 2.18
C VAL A 338 -2.04 -13.19 1.17
N GLU A 339 -1.81 -12.97 -0.11
CA GLU A 339 -2.42 -13.72 -1.21
C GLU A 339 -2.01 -15.20 -1.12
N LYS A 340 -2.99 -16.06 -0.82
CA LYS A 340 -2.76 -17.48 -0.59
C LYS A 340 -2.17 -18.19 -1.81
N ASP A 341 -2.49 -17.73 -3.02
CA ASP A 341 -2.02 -18.35 -4.25
C ASP A 341 -0.55 -18.05 -4.55
N PHE A 342 0.06 -17.07 -3.87
CA PHE A 342 1.49 -16.81 -3.91
C PHE A 342 2.29 -17.69 -2.94
N GLY A 343 1.62 -18.34 -2.00
CA GLY A 343 2.22 -19.24 -1.02
C GLY A 343 1.75 -18.97 0.41
N THR A 344 2.39 -19.63 1.36
CA THR A 344 2.05 -19.47 2.77
C THR A 344 2.65 -18.17 3.35
N PRO A 345 2.12 -17.69 4.50
CA PRO A 345 2.76 -16.61 5.25
C PRO A 345 4.23 -16.86 5.59
N ASP A 346 4.66 -18.10 5.76
CA ASP A 346 6.08 -18.43 6.03
C ASP A 346 6.93 -18.42 4.76
N ASP A 347 6.35 -18.73 3.59
CA ASP A 347 7.04 -18.56 2.30
C ASP A 347 7.33 -17.08 2.04
N PHE A 348 6.40 -16.19 2.43
CA PHE A 348 6.64 -14.75 2.34
C PHE A 348 7.74 -14.28 3.31
N ARG A 349 7.75 -14.79 4.56
CA ARG A 349 8.84 -14.51 5.52
C ARG A 349 10.19 -15.01 5.02
N GLU A 350 10.23 -16.20 4.40
CA GLU A 350 11.47 -16.72 3.80
C GLU A 350 11.98 -15.79 2.71
N MET A 351 11.12 -15.34 1.81
CA MET A 351 11.50 -14.40 0.74
C MET A 351 12.10 -13.11 1.30
N VAL A 352 11.46 -12.52 2.32
CA VAL A 352 11.96 -11.28 2.96
C VAL A 352 13.28 -11.54 3.69
N ASN A 353 13.39 -12.64 4.44
CA ASN A 353 14.61 -13.01 5.14
C ASN A 353 15.80 -13.16 4.17
N GLU A 354 15.56 -13.78 3.01
CA GLU A 354 16.59 -13.92 1.97
C GLU A 354 16.89 -12.58 1.29
N ALA A 355 15.89 -11.73 1.04
CA ALA A 355 16.13 -10.38 0.54
C ALA A 355 17.08 -9.59 1.47
N HIS A 356 16.83 -9.61 2.79
CA HIS A 356 17.70 -8.96 3.77
C HIS A 356 19.13 -9.52 3.78
N ARG A 357 19.27 -10.85 3.69
CA ARG A 357 20.61 -11.50 3.60
C ARG A 357 21.38 -11.09 2.35
N HIS A 358 20.68 -10.74 1.29
CA HIS A 358 21.23 -10.29 0.01
C HIS A 358 21.26 -8.75 -0.14
N GLY A 359 21.08 -8.00 0.95
CA GLY A 359 21.25 -6.55 0.93
C GLY A 359 20.06 -5.77 0.34
N LEU A 360 18.88 -6.39 0.25
CA LEU A 360 17.70 -5.82 -0.40
C LEU A 360 16.62 -5.48 0.62
N ALA A 361 16.16 -4.22 0.60
CA ALA A 361 14.93 -3.87 1.29
C ALA A 361 13.70 -4.44 0.56
N VAL A 362 12.64 -4.73 1.30
CA VAL A 362 11.36 -5.16 0.75
C VAL A 362 10.28 -4.15 1.07
N ILE A 363 9.67 -3.60 0.04
CA ILE A 363 8.56 -2.65 0.10
C ILE A 363 7.33 -3.36 -0.46
N THR A 364 6.19 -3.23 0.22
CA THR A 364 4.92 -3.79 -0.26
C THR A 364 3.98 -2.69 -0.73
N ASP A 365 3.32 -2.92 -1.85
CA ASP A 365 2.26 -2.05 -2.33
C ASP A 365 0.94 -2.27 -1.55
N GLN A 366 0.33 -1.18 -1.10
CA GLN A 366 -0.87 -1.14 -0.27
C GLN A 366 -1.96 -0.33 -0.96
N VAL A 367 -3.10 -0.98 -1.19
CA VAL A 367 -4.22 -0.44 -1.96
C VAL A 367 -5.34 -0.02 -1.00
N PHE A 368 -5.20 1.17 -0.41
CA PHE A 368 -6.10 1.66 0.67
C PHE A 368 -7.24 2.55 0.17
N ASN A 369 -7.19 2.97 -1.09
CA ASN A 369 -8.20 3.77 -1.77
C ASN A 369 -9.50 2.99 -2.02
N HIS A 370 -9.45 1.68 -2.24
CA HIS A 370 -10.61 0.86 -2.55
C HIS A 370 -10.44 -0.63 -2.23
N THR A 371 -11.52 -1.40 -2.34
CA THR A 371 -11.50 -2.88 -2.29
C THR A 371 -12.20 -3.49 -3.52
N SER A 372 -11.99 -4.79 -3.73
CA SER A 372 -12.72 -5.56 -4.75
C SER A 372 -14.25 -5.47 -4.55
N ASN A 373 -14.97 -5.61 -5.67
CA ASN A 373 -16.42 -5.80 -5.73
C ASN A 373 -16.85 -7.26 -5.60
N ASP A 374 -15.91 -8.20 -5.70
CA ASP A 374 -16.18 -9.63 -5.60
C ASP A 374 -16.14 -10.09 -4.13
N PHE A 375 -15.11 -10.85 -3.74
CA PHE A 375 -14.99 -11.30 -2.35
C PHE A 375 -14.57 -10.13 -1.45
N ASN A 376 -15.53 -9.57 -0.70
CA ASN A 376 -15.29 -8.47 0.22
C ASN A 376 -15.92 -8.74 1.60
N PRO A 377 -15.15 -9.19 2.61
CA PRO A 377 -15.64 -9.47 3.96
C PRO A 377 -16.05 -8.22 4.73
N LEU A 378 -15.63 -7.02 4.31
CA LEU A 378 -15.99 -5.76 4.96
C LEU A 378 -17.33 -5.21 4.46
N TRP A 379 -17.75 -5.58 3.24
CA TRP A 379 -18.97 -5.07 2.62
C TRP A 379 -20.21 -5.49 3.41
N ASN A 380 -20.97 -4.49 3.86
CA ASN A 380 -22.15 -4.63 4.70
C ASN A 380 -21.89 -5.37 6.03
N LEU A 381 -20.63 -5.41 6.48
CA LEU A 381 -20.26 -6.05 7.74
C LEU A 381 -20.92 -5.34 8.92
N ILE A 382 -20.84 -4.02 8.97
CA ILE A 382 -21.51 -3.18 9.96
C ILE A 382 -22.48 -2.29 9.21
N ASP A 383 -23.77 -2.56 9.34
CA ASP A 383 -24.83 -1.76 8.76
C ASP A 383 -24.93 -0.43 9.52
N ASP A 384 -24.36 0.61 8.91
CA ASP A 384 -24.30 1.93 9.48
C ASP A 384 -25.53 2.80 9.17
N GLY A 385 -26.38 2.35 8.25
CA GLY A 385 -27.56 3.03 7.73
C GLY A 385 -27.33 3.82 6.43
N SER A 386 -26.10 3.84 5.90
CA SER A 386 -25.76 4.51 4.64
C SER A 386 -26.41 3.85 3.42
N GLY A 387 -26.58 2.53 3.46
CA GLY A 387 -27.06 1.74 2.32
C GLY A 387 -26.01 1.54 1.21
N ASP A 388 -24.76 1.95 1.42
CA ASP A 388 -23.68 1.91 0.43
C ASP A 388 -22.42 1.25 1.02
N GLY A 389 -22.51 -0.05 1.32
CA GLY A 389 -21.40 -0.85 1.84
C GLY A 389 -21.22 -0.82 3.36
N GLY A 390 -21.83 0.13 4.05
CA GLY A 390 -21.78 0.22 5.51
C GLY A 390 -20.53 0.92 6.04
N PHE A 391 -20.20 0.68 7.32
CA PHE A 391 -19.23 1.45 8.10
C PHE A 391 -17.83 1.64 7.46
N TYR A 392 -17.36 0.69 6.66
CA TYR A 392 -16.01 0.71 6.09
C TYR A 392 -15.90 1.45 4.75
N PHE A 393 -17.02 1.95 4.20
CA PHE A 393 -17.09 2.49 2.84
C PHE A 393 -17.73 3.87 2.78
N ASP A 394 -17.27 4.69 1.83
CA ASP A 394 -17.78 6.03 1.55
C ASP A 394 -17.87 6.25 0.03
N GLY A 395 -18.75 5.46 -0.60
CA GLY A 395 -18.98 5.50 -2.04
C GLY A 395 -18.11 4.52 -2.84
N LYS A 396 -17.72 4.95 -4.04
CA LYS A 396 -17.02 4.12 -5.03
C LYS A 396 -15.94 4.88 -5.77
N THR A 397 -14.94 4.16 -6.24
CA THR A 397 -13.94 4.62 -7.21
C THR A 397 -14.24 4.02 -8.58
N MET A 398 -13.41 4.33 -9.58
CA MET A 398 -13.46 3.64 -10.88
C MET A 398 -12.96 2.19 -10.83
N TRP A 399 -12.31 1.79 -9.73
CA TRP A 399 -11.70 0.46 -9.56
C TRP A 399 -12.45 -0.44 -8.57
N GLY A 400 -13.26 0.13 -7.67
CA GLY A 400 -14.05 -0.66 -6.72
C GLY A 400 -14.75 0.16 -5.64
N ASN A 401 -14.99 -0.48 -4.50
CA ASN A 401 -15.67 0.13 -3.36
C ASN A 401 -14.72 1.07 -2.62
N ARG A 402 -15.08 2.34 -2.46
CA ARG A 402 -14.18 3.34 -1.84
C ARG A 402 -14.14 3.15 -0.34
N VAL A 403 -12.95 2.95 0.20
CA VAL A 403 -12.74 2.80 1.65
C VAL A 403 -12.98 4.14 2.35
N ALA A 404 -13.67 4.12 3.48
CA ALA A 404 -13.98 5.30 4.32
C ALA A 404 -12.76 5.83 5.10
N THR A 405 -11.66 6.09 4.38
CA THR A 405 -10.42 6.67 4.94
C THR A 405 -10.70 8.03 5.58
N GLY A 406 -10.05 8.30 6.71
CA GLY A 406 -10.32 9.44 7.59
C GLY A 406 -11.24 9.11 8.77
N THR A 407 -11.95 7.98 8.72
CA THR A 407 -12.68 7.39 9.86
C THR A 407 -11.69 6.71 10.79
N ASP A 408 -11.63 7.12 12.05
CA ASP A 408 -10.55 6.72 12.99
C ASP A 408 -10.39 5.21 13.14
N GLU A 409 -11.49 4.44 13.18
CA GLU A 409 -11.45 2.98 13.27
C GLU A 409 -11.04 2.29 11.96
N VAL A 410 -11.42 2.87 10.81
CA VAL A 410 -11.01 2.34 9.49
C VAL A 410 -9.53 2.61 9.27
N ASP A 411 -9.08 3.84 9.52
CA ASP A 411 -7.66 4.21 9.46
C ASP A 411 -6.81 3.34 10.38
N ASN A 412 -7.34 3.00 11.56
CA ASN A 412 -6.66 2.09 12.49
C ASN A 412 -6.45 0.69 11.93
N MET A 413 -7.46 0.12 11.27
CA MET A 413 -7.33 -1.17 10.62
C MET A 413 -6.23 -1.14 9.56
N LEU A 414 -6.20 -0.09 8.73
CA LEU A 414 -5.18 0.08 7.69
C LEU A 414 -3.77 0.25 8.29
N ILE A 415 -3.64 1.03 9.36
CA ILE A 415 -2.36 1.20 10.09
C ILE A 415 -1.93 -0.11 10.77
N ASP A 416 -2.87 -0.85 11.37
CA ASP A 416 -2.60 -2.15 11.98
C ASP A 416 -2.08 -3.15 10.92
N ALA A 417 -2.55 -3.09 9.67
CA ALA A 417 -2.04 -3.93 8.58
C ALA A 417 -0.57 -3.64 8.30
N CYS A 418 -0.19 -2.36 8.17
CA CYS A 418 1.20 -1.97 8.02
C CYS A 418 2.06 -2.38 9.22
N LYS A 419 1.58 -2.18 10.45
CA LYS A 419 2.30 -2.56 11.67
C LYS A 419 2.49 -4.08 11.79
N MET A 420 1.50 -4.86 11.38
CA MET A 420 1.59 -6.32 11.27
C MET A 420 2.65 -6.73 10.26
N LEU A 421 2.64 -6.16 9.06
CA LEU A 421 3.63 -6.43 8.01
C LEU A 421 5.07 -6.10 8.48
N ILE A 422 5.25 -4.99 9.20
CA ILE A 422 6.54 -4.63 9.80
C ILE A 422 6.97 -5.65 10.87
N LYS A 423 6.09 -6.02 11.80
CA LYS A 423 6.50 -6.84 12.97
C LYS A 423 6.54 -8.33 12.72
N GLU A 424 5.66 -8.86 11.87
CA GLU A 424 5.55 -10.30 11.61
C GLU A 424 6.26 -10.74 10.34
N TYR A 425 6.45 -9.83 9.38
CA TYR A 425 7.05 -10.10 8.07
C TYR A 425 8.31 -9.27 7.78
N HIS A 426 8.72 -8.41 8.72
CA HIS A 426 9.92 -7.57 8.64
C HIS A 426 9.97 -6.64 7.41
N ILE A 427 8.81 -6.27 6.87
CA ILE A 427 8.72 -5.35 5.73
C ILE A 427 9.38 -3.99 6.05
N ASP A 428 10.22 -3.51 5.13
CA ASP A 428 10.99 -2.28 5.27
C ASP A 428 10.16 -1.03 5.04
N GLY A 429 9.07 -1.15 4.28
CA GLY A 429 8.27 0.00 3.89
C GLY A 429 7.08 -0.31 3.00
N PHE A 430 6.41 0.75 2.58
CA PHE A 430 5.18 0.68 1.80
C PHE A 430 5.18 1.66 0.63
N ARG A 431 4.63 1.22 -0.49
CA ARG A 431 4.10 2.11 -1.54
C ARG A 431 2.58 2.11 -1.39
N PHE A 432 1.94 3.27 -1.47
CA PHE A 432 0.50 3.40 -1.39
C PHE A 432 -0.07 3.78 -2.75
N ASP A 433 -1.06 3.01 -3.20
CA ASP A 433 -1.75 3.17 -4.48
C ASP A 433 -2.69 4.37 -4.50
N ALA A 434 -2.71 5.08 -5.64
CA ALA A 434 -3.64 6.15 -6.00
C ALA A 434 -4.05 7.03 -4.80
N THR A 435 -3.07 7.68 -4.17
CA THR A 435 -3.27 8.38 -2.91
C THR A 435 -3.87 9.76 -3.06
N HIS A 436 -4.03 10.29 -4.27
CA HIS A 436 -4.59 11.63 -4.50
C HIS A 436 -5.84 11.86 -3.64
N SER A 437 -5.98 13.06 -3.10
CA SER A 437 -7.00 13.47 -2.14
C SER A 437 -8.46 13.26 -2.59
N TYR A 438 -8.67 13.01 -3.90
CA TYR A 438 -9.94 12.61 -4.48
C TYR A 438 -10.33 11.17 -4.10
N PHE A 439 -9.37 10.26 -3.98
CA PHE A 439 -9.59 8.84 -3.68
C PHE A 439 -9.36 8.52 -2.21
N LEU A 440 -8.33 9.10 -1.59
CA LEU A 440 -7.88 8.77 -0.24
C LEU A 440 -7.75 10.02 0.63
N ASN A 441 -8.22 9.95 1.88
CA ASN A 441 -8.09 11.06 2.81
C ASN A 441 -6.67 11.12 3.41
N HIS A 442 -5.92 12.18 3.13
CA HIS A 442 -4.53 12.31 3.59
C HIS A 442 -4.35 12.35 5.12
N LYS A 443 -5.43 12.55 5.91
CA LYS A 443 -5.40 12.34 7.37
C LYS A 443 -4.82 10.95 7.71
N LEU A 444 -5.17 9.93 6.93
CA LEU A 444 -4.62 8.58 7.06
C LEU A 444 -3.10 8.57 6.89
N LEU A 445 -2.57 9.18 5.82
CA LEU A 445 -1.14 9.17 5.52
C LEU A 445 -0.32 9.90 6.59
N HIS A 446 -0.80 11.06 7.06
CA HIS A 446 -0.15 11.78 8.15
C HIS A 446 -0.15 10.96 9.45
N ARG A 447 -1.29 10.36 9.80
CA ARG A 447 -1.39 9.49 10.97
C ARG A 447 -0.51 8.25 10.85
N LEU A 448 -0.43 7.64 9.67
CA LEU A 448 0.39 6.46 9.41
C LEU A 448 1.88 6.78 9.56
N ALA A 449 2.37 7.87 8.96
CA ALA A 449 3.76 8.29 9.13
C ALA A 449 4.08 8.59 10.60
N HIS A 450 3.18 9.27 11.30
CA HIS A 450 3.35 9.54 12.73
C HIS A 450 3.44 8.23 13.54
N GLU A 451 2.46 7.34 13.39
CA GLU A 451 2.39 6.10 14.15
C GLU A 451 3.51 5.11 13.83
N ILE A 452 4.02 5.08 12.60
CA ILE A 452 5.12 4.18 12.21
C ILE A 452 6.48 4.81 12.53
N LYS A 453 6.73 6.06 12.13
CA LYS A 453 8.06 6.68 12.19
C LYS A 453 8.26 7.47 13.48
N ASP A 454 7.40 8.46 13.74
CA ASP A 454 7.61 9.43 14.83
C ASP A 454 7.47 8.82 16.23
N THR A 455 6.58 7.83 16.41
CA THR A 455 6.45 7.12 17.69
C THR A 455 7.60 6.14 17.96
N GLY A 456 8.45 5.88 16.96
CA GLY A 456 9.56 4.95 17.07
C GLY A 456 9.24 3.49 16.72
N PHE A 457 8.07 3.19 16.14
CA PHE A 457 7.69 1.81 15.82
C PHE A 457 8.61 1.16 14.77
N LYS A 458 8.90 1.91 13.69
CA LYS A 458 9.93 1.66 12.67
C LYS A 458 10.41 3.01 12.08
N PRO A 459 11.35 3.72 12.74
CA PRO A 459 11.81 5.05 12.32
C PRO A 459 12.39 5.12 10.91
N ASP A 460 12.99 4.01 10.47
CA ASP A 460 13.65 3.85 9.17
C ASP A 460 12.70 3.35 8.07
N ALA A 461 11.38 3.28 8.34
CA ALA A 461 10.41 2.82 7.36
C ALA A 461 10.45 3.66 6.07
N ILE A 462 10.48 2.98 4.93
CA ILE A 462 10.39 3.60 3.60
C ILE A 462 8.92 3.81 3.28
N LEU A 463 8.50 5.05 3.00
CA LEU A 463 7.11 5.35 2.63
C LEU A 463 7.09 6.04 1.26
N ILE A 464 6.31 5.52 0.33
CA ILE A 464 6.17 6.01 -1.04
C ILE A 464 4.68 6.20 -1.33
N ALA A 465 4.30 7.31 -1.94
CA ALA A 465 2.92 7.61 -2.32
C ALA A 465 2.80 7.76 -3.85
N GLU A 466 1.82 7.08 -4.44
CA GLU A 466 1.34 7.42 -5.78
C GLU A 466 0.32 8.55 -5.69
N ASN A 467 0.82 9.74 -5.38
CA ASN A 467 -0.02 10.92 -5.27
C ASN A 467 -0.04 11.65 -6.61
N LEU A 468 -0.84 11.18 -7.57
CA LEU A 468 -0.82 11.68 -8.95
C LEU A 468 -2.14 12.35 -9.37
N PRO A 469 -2.12 13.56 -9.98
CA PRO A 469 -0.98 14.48 -10.05
C PRO A 469 -0.44 14.87 -8.65
N ASN A 470 0.86 15.17 -8.57
CA ASN A 470 1.53 15.45 -7.30
C ASN A 470 0.91 16.62 -6.53
N GLU A 471 0.32 16.32 -5.36
CA GLU A 471 -0.12 17.32 -4.38
C GLU A 471 0.99 17.60 -3.37
N GLN A 472 1.06 18.84 -2.91
CA GLN A 472 2.17 19.32 -2.10
C GLN A 472 1.99 18.97 -0.61
N ASP A 473 0.77 18.78 -0.11
CA ASP A 473 0.46 18.65 1.32
C ASP A 473 1.14 17.47 2.03
N ILE A 474 1.46 16.40 1.28
CA ILE A 474 2.27 15.29 1.79
C ILE A 474 3.75 15.68 1.92
N ASN A 475 4.26 16.82 1.43
CA ASN A 475 5.69 17.18 1.54
C ASN A 475 5.97 18.66 1.85
N LEU A 476 4.96 19.52 2.01
CA LEU A 476 5.09 20.99 2.03
C LEU A 476 5.98 21.56 3.15
N GLU A 477 6.05 20.91 4.31
CA GLU A 477 6.78 21.42 5.48
C GLU A 477 8.17 20.78 5.67
N GLY A 478 8.66 20.06 4.67
CA GLY A 478 9.95 19.36 4.70
C GLY A 478 9.82 17.85 4.45
N TYR A 479 10.86 17.08 4.79
CA TYR A 479 10.76 15.62 4.70
C TYR A 479 9.93 15.06 5.87
N ASN A 480 8.66 14.79 5.62
CA ASN A 480 7.71 14.21 6.59
C ASN A 480 7.62 12.68 6.50
N GLY A 481 8.58 12.03 5.82
CA GLY A 481 8.68 10.59 5.73
C GLY A 481 8.31 9.97 4.38
N TYR A 482 7.61 10.69 3.50
CA TYR A 482 7.16 10.16 2.20
C TYR A 482 8.02 10.62 1.01
N ALA A 483 8.31 9.68 0.12
CA ALA A 483 8.59 9.97 -1.29
C ALA A 483 7.29 9.91 -2.11
N GLN A 484 7.24 10.57 -3.26
CA GLN A 484 6.17 10.46 -4.23
C GLN A 484 6.70 9.98 -5.58
N TRP A 485 5.91 9.19 -6.29
CA TRP A 485 6.11 8.98 -7.72
C TRP A 485 6.05 10.32 -8.46
N SER A 486 7.05 10.61 -9.29
CA SER A 486 7.18 11.91 -9.93
C SER A 486 6.56 11.93 -11.32
N ASN A 487 5.30 12.37 -11.43
CA ASN A 487 4.66 12.48 -12.74
C ASN A 487 5.34 13.55 -13.62
N ILE A 488 5.89 14.58 -12.98
CA ILE A 488 6.65 15.65 -13.66
C ILE A 488 7.89 15.08 -14.36
N PHE A 489 8.59 14.13 -13.72
CA PHE A 489 9.69 13.42 -14.36
C PHE A 489 9.19 12.52 -15.47
N HIS A 490 8.27 11.62 -15.13
CA HIS A 490 7.74 10.61 -16.03
C HIS A 490 7.23 11.21 -17.35
N ASP A 491 6.23 12.11 -17.28
CA ASP A 491 5.56 12.65 -18.46
C ASP A 491 6.52 13.46 -19.33
N LYS A 492 7.41 14.24 -18.71
CA LYS A 492 8.37 15.05 -19.46
C LYS A 492 9.36 14.18 -20.21
N ILE A 493 9.89 13.13 -19.58
CA ILE A 493 10.83 12.22 -20.24
C ILE A 493 10.12 11.42 -21.35
N LYS A 494 8.90 10.92 -21.12
CA LYS A 494 8.10 10.26 -22.15
C LYS A 494 7.88 11.17 -23.36
N ALA A 495 7.45 12.41 -23.15
CA ALA A 495 7.23 13.40 -24.20
C ALA A 495 8.51 13.65 -25.03
N LEU A 496 9.65 13.86 -24.37
CA LEU A 496 10.96 14.05 -25.01
C LEU A 496 11.35 12.85 -25.87
N LEU A 497 11.23 11.64 -25.33
CA LEU A 497 11.64 10.41 -26.01
C LEU A 497 10.72 10.06 -27.17
N ARG A 498 9.40 10.23 -27.04
CA ARG A 498 8.46 9.99 -28.15
C ARG A 498 8.44 11.10 -29.18
N GLU A 499 9.13 12.22 -28.92
CA GLU A 499 9.15 13.41 -29.77
C GLU A 499 7.76 14.01 -30.03
N GLY A 500 6.94 14.09 -28.98
CA GLY A 500 5.56 14.54 -29.11
C GLY A 500 4.95 14.97 -27.79
N VAL A 501 3.64 14.79 -27.69
CA VAL A 501 2.87 15.06 -26.47
C VAL A 501 2.59 13.73 -25.76
N PHE A 502 2.79 13.71 -24.45
CA PHE A 502 2.44 12.59 -23.57
C PHE A 502 1.66 13.13 -22.37
N GLU A 503 0.47 12.60 -22.09
CA GLU A 503 -0.40 13.03 -20.98
C GLU A 503 -0.55 14.57 -20.86
N GLY A 504 -0.65 15.26 -22.00
CA GLY A 504 -0.77 16.72 -22.08
C GLY A 504 0.55 17.51 -21.95
N VAL A 505 1.67 16.83 -21.67
CA VAL A 505 3.02 17.43 -21.61
C VAL A 505 3.71 17.36 -22.98
N GLY A 506 4.23 18.49 -23.44
CA GLY A 506 4.99 18.58 -24.69
C GLY A 506 6.49 18.33 -24.54
N ASN A 507 7.12 17.95 -25.65
CA ASN A 507 8.57 17.72 -25.76
C ASN A 507 9.42 19.00 -25.91
N GLY A 508 8.84 20.18 -25.67
CA GLY A 508 9.56 21.46 -25.74
C GLY A 508 10.57 21.65 -24.60
N VAL A 509 11.21 22.81 -24.54
CA VAL A 509 12.28 23.10 -23.58
C VAL A 509 11.77 23.64 -22.24
N GLU A 510 10.47 23.90 -22.14
CA GLU A 510 9.82 24.46 -20.96
C GLU A 510 10.01 23.52 -19.77
N ASN A 511 10.45 24.10 -18.65
CA ASN A 511 10.67 23.41 -17.37
C ASN A 511 11.59 22.18 -17.44
N LEU A 512 12.48 22.09 -18.44
CA LEU A 512 13.35 20.92 -18.62
C LEU A 512 14.24 20.61 -17.41
N GLY A 513 14.58 21.61 -16.59
CA GLY A 513 15.41 21.43 -15.38
C GLY A 513 14.67 20.83 -14.20
N VAL A 514 13.37 21.07 -14.09
CA VAL A 514 12.52 20.67 -12.96
C VAL A 514 12.60 19.15 -12.68
N PRO A 515 12.39 18.25 -13.67
CA PRO A 515 12.42 16.82 -13.41
C PRO A 515 13.80 16.31 -12.95
N PHE A 516 14.89 16.93 -13.41
CA PHE A 516 16.24 16.51 -13.03
C PHE A 516 16.73 17.08 -11.70
N TYR A 517 16.06 18.11 -11.18
CA TYR A 517 16.32 18.72 -9.87
C TYR A 517 15.17 18.45 -8.90
N PHE A 518 14.86 17.15 -8.79
CA PHE A 518 13.92 16.54 -7.83
C PHE A 518 12.54 17.22 -7.75
N SER A 519 12.09 17.93 -8.78
CA SER A 519 10.81 18.67 -8.76
C SER A 519 10.66 19.65 -7.59
N LYS A 520 11.78 20.28 -7.18
CA LYS A 520 11.84 21.21 -6.03
C LYS A 520 10.77 22.30 -6.05
N ASP A 521 10.59 22.93 -7.20
CA ASP A 521 9.66 24.07 -7.36
C ASP A 521 8.21 23.63 -7.57
N SER A 522 7.93 22.32 -7.44
CA SER A 522 6.60 21.76 -7.53
C SER A 522 6.19 21.16 -6.18
N TYR A 523 6.40 19.87 -5.93
CA TYR A 523 5.88 19.22 -4.72
C TYR A 523 6.96 18.83 -3.70
N ALA A 524 8.23 18.77 -4.09
CA ALA A 524 9.28 18.17 -3.28
C ALA A 524 10.07 19.23 -2.48
N ALA A 525 10.02 19.17 -1.16
CA ALA A 525 10.84 20.03 -0.30
C ALA A 525 12.28 19.50 -0.14
N HIS A 526 12.47 18.18 -0.25
CA HIS A 526 13.72 17.47 -0.06
C HIS A 526 13.95 16.47 -1.21
N THR A 527 15.20 16.17 -1.57
CA THR A 527 15.53 15.21 -2.64
C THR A 527 14.97 13.80 -2.40
N ASN A 528 14.71 13.44 -1.15
CA ASN A 528 14.13 12.14 -0.76
C ASN A 528 12.60 12.10 -0.96
N ASN A 529 11.99 13.19 -1.42
CA ASN A 529 10.56 13.22 -1.73
C ASN A 529 10.25 12.67 -3.13
N THR A 530 11.23 12.29 -3.94
CA THR A 530 11.02 12.07 -5.38
C THR A 530 11.48 10.69 -5.80
N VAL A 531 10.56 9.89 -6.32
CA VAL A 531 10.83 8.66 -7.06
C VAL A 531 10.71 8.93 -8.56
N ASN A 532 11.82 8.81 -9.27
CA ASN A 532 11.88 9.00 -10.72
C ASN A 532 11.75 7.64 -11.42
N PHE A 533 10.92 7.57 -12.45
CA PHE A 533 10.76 6.38 -13.28
C PHE A 533 10.40 6.77 -14.71
N CYS A 534 10.79 5.92 -15.65
CA CYS A 534 10.28 5.95 -17.03
C CYS A 534 9.29 4.81 -17.28
N GLU A 535 9.34 3.77 -16.47
CA GLU A 535 8.49 2.58 -16.60
C GLU A 535 8.13 2.11 -15.20
N ASN A 536 6.86 1.80 -15.03
CA ASN A 536 6.28 1.07 -13.91
C ASN A 536 5.28 0.06 -14.51
N HIS A 537 4.50 -0.62 -13.68
CA HIS A 537 3.46 -1.54 -14.14
C HIS A 537 2.34 -0.88 -14.96
N ASP A 538 2.02 0.37 -14.67
CA ASP A 538 0.99 1.19 -15.33
C ASP A 538 1.45 1.80 -16.66
N GLU A 539 2.74 1.72 -16.98
CA GLU A 539 3.31 2.39 -18.13
C GLU A 539 3.70 1.44 -19.27
N ASN A 540 3.55 1.95 -20.49
CA ASN A 540 4.19 1.34 -21.65
C ASN A 540 5.70 1.38 -21.47
N SER A 541 6.40 0.32 -21.87
CA SER A 541 7.86 0.40 -22.00
C SER A 541 8.24 1.57 -22.92
N VAL A 542 9.41 2.18 -22.73
CA VAL A 542 9.84 3.30 -23.59
C VAL A 542 9.86 2.88 -25.06
N GLN A 543 10.35 1.68 -25.36
CA GLN A 543 10.38 1.17 -26.75
C GLN A 543 8.99 1.08 -27.36
N PHE A 544 8.01 0.56 -26.61
CA PHE A 544 6.64 0.48 -27.10
C PHE A 544 6.04 1.87 -27.26
N GLU A 545 6.23 2.75 -26.28
CA GLU A 545 5.65 4.08 -26.25
C GLU A 545 6.08 4.94 -27.44
N VAL A 546 7.39 4.98 -27.74
CA VAL A 546 7.87 5.79 -28.88
C VAL A 546 7.35 5.27 -30.22
N ALA A 547 7.08 3.96 -30.33
CA ALA A 547 6.50 3.36 -31.52
C ALA A 547 5.04 3.79 -31.74
N THR A 548 4.28 4.08 -30.67
CA THR A 548 2.92 4.64 -30.78
C THR A 548 2.91 6.03 -31.44
N ASN A 549 4.05 6.72 -31.43
CA ASN A 549 4.25 8.01 -32.09
C ASN A 549 5.04 7.91 -33.42
N GLY A 550 5.12 6.72 -34.03
CA GLY A 550 5.70 6.50 -35.35
C GLY A 550 7.21 6.18 -35.37
N ILE A 551 7.87 6.10 -34.21
CA ILE A 551 9.29 5.74 -34.12
C ILE A 551 9.42 4.21 -34.09
N THR A 552 9.57 3.60 -35.26
CA THR A 552 9.58 2.13 -35.42
C THR A 552 10.97 1.52 -35.64
N ASP A 553 11.99 2.34 -35.91
CA ASP A 553 13.37 1.87 -36.10
C ASP A 553 13.92 1.23 -34.81
N PRO A 554 14.31 -0.06 -34.82
CA PRO A 554 14.72 -0.76 -33.60
C PRO A 554 15.95 -0.16 -32.91
N VAL A 555 16.90 0.39 -33.68
CA VAL A 555 18.13 0.99 -33.13
C VAL A 555 17.79 2.29 -32.41
N LEU A 556 16.93 3.11 -33.01
CA LEU A 556 16.46 4.34 -32.40
C LEU A 556 15.59 4.10 -31.16
N LYS A 557 14.76 3.05 -31.17
CA LYS A 557 13.97 2.61 -30.00
C LYS A 557 14.89 2.18 -28.85
N ASP A 558 15.85 1.31 -29.12
CA ASP A 558 16.87 0.87 -28.13
C ASP A 558 17.60 2.09 -27.55
N ARG A 559 18.09 2.99 -28.40
CA ARG A 559 18.80 4.21 -27.98
C ARG A 559 17.94 5.12 -27.09
N LYS A 560 16.67 5.33 -27.44
CA LYS A 560 15.73 6.13 -26.62
C LYS A 560 15.36 5.44 -25.32
N ALA A 561 15.23 4.12 -25.30
CA ALA A 561 15.02 3.36 -24.06
C ALA A 561 16.23 3.46 -23.12
N ARG A 562 17.45 3.35 -23.65
CA ARG A 562 18.67 3.64 -22.88
C ARG A 562 18.68 5.07 -22.36
N LEU A 563 18.26 6.04 -23.16
CA LEU A 563 18.28 7.45 -22.72
C LEU A 563 17.28 7.69 -21.59
N GLY A 564 16.08 7.09 -21.68
CA GLY A 564 15.11 7.11 -20.59
C GLY A 564 15.66 6.48 -19.32
N LEU A 565 16.24 5.28 -19.41
CA LEU A 565 16.81 4.62 -18.24
C LEU A 565 18.00 5.37 -17.64
N MET A 566 18.87 5.93 -18.50
CA MET A 566 19.99 6.77 -18.08
C MET A 566 19.49 8.02 -17.35
N ALA A 567 18.49 8.73 -17.91
CA ALA A 567 17.86 9.88 -17.28
C ALA A 567 17.30 9.53 -15.89
N THR A 568 16.59 8.39 -15.77
CA THR A 568 16.06 7.90 -14.49
C THR A 568 17.17 7.68 -13.47
N MET A 569 18.28 7.06 -13.87
CA MET A 569 19.38 6.70 -12.96
C MET A 569 20.24 7.88 -12.52
N VAL A 570 20.29 8.99 -13.27
CA VAL A 570 21.14 10.14 -12.94
C VAL A 570 20.37 11.31 -12.32
N ALA A 571 19.05 11.38 -12.50
CA ALA A 571 18.23 12.43 -11.91
C ALA A 571 18.32 12.44 -10.38
N VAL A 572 18.22 13.63 -9.78
CA VAL A 572 18.17 13.78 -8.33
C VAL A 572 16.83 13.23 -7.81
N GLY A 573 16.88 12.38 -6.78
CA GLY A 573 15.76 11.55 -6.35
C GLY A 573 16.12 10.06 -6.40
N GLN A 574 15.16 9.18 -6.13
CA GLN A 574 15.33 7.74 -6.10
C GLN A 574 14.87 7.13 -7.44
N PRO A 575 15.69 6.39 -8.17
CA PRO A 575 15.26 5.72 -9.39
C PRO A 575 14.40 4.49 -9.07
N MET A 576 13.40 4.26 -9.90
CA MET A 576 12.66 3.03 -9.97
C MET A 576 12.70 2.48 -11.39
N ILE A 577 12.88 1.17 -11.48
CA ILE A 577 12.75 0.39 -12.70
C ILE A 577 11.73 -0.71 -12.49
N TYR A 578 11.07 -1.12 -13.57
CA TYR A 578 10.09 -2.19 -13.53
C TYR A 578 10.63 -3.43 -14.22
N MET A 579 10.22 -4.61 -13.74
CA MET A 579 10.71 -5.88 -14.24
C MET A 579 10.68 -5.98 -15.77
N GLY A 580 11.83 -6.34 -16.35
CA GLY A 580 12.06 -6.40 -17.78
C GLY A 580 12.66 -5.13 -18.40
N GLN A 581 12.53 -3.97 -17.76
CA GLN A 581 13.14 -2.73 -18.27
C GLN A 581 14.66 -2.86 -18.41
N GLU A 582 15.29 -3.61 -17.51
CA GLU A 582 16.73 -3.90 -17.54
C GLU A 582 17.18 -4.66 -18.78
N PHE A 583 16.27 -5.37 -19.47
CA PHE A 583 16.55 -6.05 -20.73
C PHE A 583 16.12 -5.23 -21.95
N GLY A 584 15.52 -4.06 -21.75
CA GLY A 584 14.91 -3.26 -22.80
C GLY A 584 13.69 -3.95 -23.42
N ILE A 585 12.88 -4.65 -22.63
CA ILE A 585 11.67 -5.32 -23.15
C ILE A 585 10.72 -4.31 -23.79
N GLU A 586 10.21 -4.65 -24.96
CA GLU A 586 9.11 -3.92 -25.59
C GLU A 586 7.77 -4.50 -25.12
N ARG A 587 7.01 -3.67 -24.40
CA ARG A 587 5.81 -4.07 -23.68
C ARG A 587 4.79 -2.94 -23.56
N GLU A 588 3.51 -3.30 -23.66
CA GLU A 588 2.39 -2.46 -23.26
C GLU A 588 2.34 -2.27 -21.73
N ARG A 589 1.60 -1.25 -21.28
CA ARG A 589 1.19 -1.09 -19.88
C ARG A 589 0.38 -2.28 -19.38
N ASN A 590 0.32 -2.46 -18.06
CA ASN A 590 -0.49 -3.47 -17.38
C ASN A 590 -0.17 -4.92 -17.79
N ARG A 591 1.08 -5.16 -18.17
CA ARG A 591 1.60 -6.49 -18.51
C ARG A 591 2.61 -6.93 -17.45
N ILE A 592 2.38 -8.12 -16.89
CA ILE A 592 3.20 -8.72 -15.83
C ILE A 592 4.11 -9.85 -16.34
N LYS A 593 3.92 -10.32 -17.56
CA LYS A 593 4.69 -11.45 -18.09
C LYS A 593 6.11 -11.01 -18.47
N VAL A 594 7.12 -11.68 -17.93
CA VAL A 594 8.52 -11.58 -18.38
C VAL A 594 8.86 -12.84 -19.18
N GLU A 595 9.24 -12.68 -20.45
CA GLU A 595 9.56 -13.82 -21.32
C GLU A 595 11.03 -14.23 -21.20
N TRP A 596 11.43 -14.75 -20.04
CA TRP A 596 12.83 -15.08 -19.68
C TRP A 596 13.60 -15.87 -20.75
N VAL A 597 12.94 -16.78 -21.46
CA VAL A 597 13.54 -17.55 -22.57
C VAL A 597 14.14 -16.68 -23.69
N LYS A 598 13.69 -15.42 -23.83
CA LYS A 598 14.18 -14.46 -24.82
C LYS A 598 15.36 -13.62 -24.31
N TYR A 599 15.60 -13.61 -23.00
CA TYR A 599 16.48 -12.64 -22.34
C TYR A 599 17.54 -13.34 -21.50
N SER A 600 18.75 -13.45 -22.05
CA SER A 600 19.90 -14.01 -21.34
C SER A 600 20.67 -12.92 -20.60
N GLU A 601 20.84 -13.07 -19.28
CA GLU A 601 21.69 -12.20 -18.46
C GLU A 601 23.15 -12.15 -18.96
N ALA A 602 23.65 -13.26 -19.51
CA ALA A 602 25.04 -13.37 -19.94
C ALA A 602 25.33 -12.63 -21.25
N THR A 603 24.37 -12.59 -22.17
CA THR A 603 24.61 -12.11 -23.55
C THR A 603 23.82 -10.85 -23.92
N ASN A 604 22.78 -10.48 -23.16
CA ASN A 604 22.01 -9.28 -23.45
C ASN A 604 22.83 -8.01 -23.19
N ARG A 605 23.07 -7.22 -24.23
CA ARG A 605 23.86 -5.98 -24.15
C ARG A 605 23.15 -4.86 -23.39
N PHE A 606 21.82 -4.80 -23.47
CA PHE A 606 21.02 -3.84 -22.70
C PHE A 606 21.15 -4.13 -21.21
N TYR A 607 21.00 -5.39 -20.80
CA TYR A 607 21.17 -5.82 -19.40
C TYR A 607 22.55 -5.50 -18.85
N ASN A 608 23.62 -5.84 -19.57
CA ASN A 608 24.98 -5.56 -19.11
C ASN A 608 25.25 -4.05 -18.98
N TRP A 609 24.72 -3.25 -19.90
CA TRP A 609 24.78 -1.78 -19.81
C TRP A 609 23.97 -1.23 -18.63
N THR A 610 22.73 -1.70 -18.44
CA THR A 610 21.86 -1.32 -17.31
C THR A 610 22.52 -1.64 -15.98
N ARG A 611 23.03 -2.86 -15.84
CA ARG A 611 23.78 -3.30 -14.66
C ARG A 611 24.94 -2.36 -14.37
N GLY A 612 25.79 -2.08 -15.36
CA GLY A 612 26.90 -1.15 -15.21
C GLY A 612 26.44 0.21 -14.69
N LEU A 613 25.38 0.77 -15.27
CA LEU A 613 24.82 2.07 -14.90
C LEU A 613 24.29 2.09 -13.46
N ILE A 614 23.56 1.04 -13.04
CA ILE A 614 23.06 0.89 -11.68
C ILE A 614 24.23 0.80 -10.68
N HIS A 615 25.28 0.04 -10.99
CA HIS A 615 26.47 -0.07 -10.14
C HIS A 615 27.24 1.26 -10.02
N LEU A 616 27.31 2.07 -11.09
CA LEU A 616 27.85 3.43 -11.01
C LEU A 616 27.06 4.27 -10.01
N ARG A 617 25.72 4.28 -10.13
CA ARG A 617 24.88 5.03 -9.19
C ARG A 617 25.07 4.55 -7.75
N LYS A 618 25.10 3.23 -7.54
CA LYS A 618 25.29 2.62 -6.22
C LYS A 618 26.61 3.05 -5.58
N ARG A 619 27.69 3.11 -6.37
CA ARG A 619 29.06 3.39 -5.93
C ARG A 619 29.33 4.86 -5.65
N TYR A 620 28.87 5.79 -6.49
CA TYR A 620 29.26 7.19 -6.43
C TYR A 620 28.21 8.07 -5.74
N GLU A 621 28.61 8.80 -4.68
CA GLU A 621 27.69 9.65 -3.92
C GLU A 621 27.17 10.84 -4.74
N GLY A 622 27.96 11.31 -5.72
CA GLY A 622 27.51 12.34 -6.67
C GLY A 622 26.28 11.95 -7.48
N LEU A 623 25.96 10.66 -7.62
CA LEU A 623 24.73 10.21 -8.29
C LEU A 623 23.57 9.96 -7.32
N LYS A 624 23.75 10.17 -6.01
CA LYS A 624 22.75 9.93 -4.96
C LYS A 624 22.63 11.13 -4.01
N LEU A 625 22.70 12.33 -4.57
CA LEU A 625 22.64 13.56 -3.79
C LEU A 625 21.42 13.60 -2.87
N SER A 626 21.66 14.06 -1.63
CA SER A 626 20.63 14.27 -0.64
C SER A 626 20.71 15.67 -0.02
N GLY A 627 19.57 16.31 0.20
CA GLY A 627 19.46 17.60 0.86
C GLY A 627 18.16 18.34 0.58
N TYR A 628 18.02 19.52 1.19
CA TYR A 628 16.89 20.42 0.96
C TYR A 628 17.15 21.36 -0.22
N ASN A 629 18.41 21.79 -0.40
CA ASN A 629 18.80 22.60 -1.55
C ASN A 629 20.25 22.33 -1.96
N PRO A 630 20.51 21.27 -2.75
CA PRO A 630 21.85 20.95 -3.22
C PRO A 630 22.58 22.08 -3.98
N ILE A 631 21.88 23.06 -4.54
CA ILE A 631 22.50 24.20 -5.22
C ILE A 631 23.06 25.18 -4.18
N ASP A 632 22.25 25.58 -3.20
CA ASP A 632 22.67 26.48 -2.12
C ASP A 632 23.77 25.85 -1.24
N GLU A 633 23.74 24.52 -1.11
CA GLU A 633 24.77 23.75 -0.39
C GLU A 633 26.08 23.59 -1.19
N GLY A 634 26.14 24.08 -2.44
CA GLY A 634 27.31 23.99 -3.31
C GLY A 634 27.56 22.59 -3.89
N LYS A 635 26.61 21.66 -3.77
CA LYS A 635 26.72 20.26 -4.21
C LYS A 635 26.30 20.05 -5.66
N PHE A 636 25.55 20.97 -6.24
CA PHE A 636 24.99 20.84 -7.59
C PHE A 636 25.14 22.16 -8.36
N ALA A 637 25.52 22.09 -9.64
CA ALA A 637 25.55 23.25 -10.53
C ALA A 637 25.19 22.90 -11.97
N TRP A 638 24.20 23.59 -12.54
CA TRP A 638 23.89 23.49 -13.96
C TRP A 638 25.06 23.95 -14.83
N VAL A 639 25.35 23.18 -15.89
CA VAL A 639 26.34 23.52 -16.91
C VAL A 639 25.73 23.61 -18.31
N LEU A 640 24.65 22.87 -18.56
CA LEU A 640 23.88 22.92 -19.80
C LEU A 640 22.39 23.01 -19.46
N GLY A 641 21.65 23.81 -20.22
CA GLY A 641 20.20 23.92 -20.10
C GLY A 641 19.62 25.01 -20.99
N PRO A 642 18.32 24.91 -21.34
CA PRO A 642 17.65 25.89 -22.21
C PRO A 642 17.56 27.30 -21.64
N TRP A 643 17.72 27.46 -20.33
CA TRP A 643 17.76 28.76 -19.63
C TRP A 643 19.17 29.37 -19.54
N LEU A 644 20.22 28.68 -20.03
CA LEU A 644 21.59 29.19 -20.04
C LEU A 644 21.90 29.96 -21.35
N GLY A 645 23.16 30.34 -21.56
CA GLY A 645 23.60 31.06 -22.76
C GLY A 645 23.57 30.20 -24.03
N GLU A 646 23.71 30.85 -25.20
CA GLU A 646 23.63 30.19 -26.53
C GLU A 646 24.59 29.00 -26.67
N LYS A 647 25.82 29.15 -26.19
CA LYS A 647 26.83 28.09 -26.19
C LYS A 647 26.56 26.96 -25.19
N ARG A 648 25.63 27.15 -24.25
CA ARG A 648 25.33 26.22 -23.14
C ARG A 648 23.92 25.64 -23.21
N GLY A 649 23.33 25.61 -24.40
CA GLY A 649 22.08 24.89 -24.66
C GLY A 649 20.82 25.74 -24.70
N LYS A 650 20.91 27.07 -24.78
CA LYS A 650 19.74 27.95 -24.94
C LYS A 650 18.79 27.45 -26.02
N ASP A 651 17.50 27.34 -25.68
CA ASP A 651 16.42 26.87 -26.56
C ASP A 651 16.62 25.45 -27.14
N LYS A 652 17.52 24.64 -26.56
CA LYS A 652 17.77 23.25 -26.97
C LYS A 652 17.34 22.28 -25.88
N ARG A 653 17.00 21.06 -26.28
CA ARG A 653 16.62 19.94 -25.39
C ARG A 653 17.86 19.21 -24.87
N VAL A 654 18.82 19.98 -24.35
CA VAL A 654 20.02 19.47 -23.71
C VAL A 654 20.04 19.92 -22.26
N ILE A 655 20.57 19.07 -21.39
CA ILE A 655 20.68 19.36 -19.97
C ILE A 655 21.96 18.75 -19.41
N GLY A 656 22.57 19.40 -18.44
CA GLY A 656 23.78 18.89 -17.82
C GLY A 656 24.13 19.64 -16.56
N TRP A 657 24.73 18.93 -15.62
CA TRP A 657 25.09 19.46 -14.32
C TRP A 657 26.37 18.81 -13.80
N ARG A 658 27.04 19.54 -12.92
CA ARG A 658 28.11 19.02 -12.09
C ARG A 658 27.60 18.73 -10.70
N VAL A 659 28.24 17.74 -10.12
CA VAL A 659 28.05 17.33 -8.75
C VAL A 659 29.35 17.48 -8.00
N TYR A 660 29.28 18.08 -6.82
CA TYR A 660 30.39 18.31 -5.92
C TYR A 660 30.09 17.66 -4.58
N ASP A 661 31.14 17.17 -3.92
CA ASP A 661 31.11 16.90 -2.50
C ASP A 661 31.99 17.92 -1.77
N ASN A 662 31.49 18.45 -0.65
CA ASN A 662 32.07 19.52 0.15
C ASN A 662 33.30 18.99 0.92
N GLY A 663 34.41 18.78 0.19
CA GLY A 663 35.70 18.36 0.75
C GLY A 663 36.34 17.15 0.08
N ALA A 664 35.65 16.50 -0.86
CA ALA A 664 36.14 15.32 -1.58
C ALA A 664 36.22 15.60 -3.09
N PRO A 665 37.33 16.17 -3.61
CA PRO A 665 37.52 16.40 -5.05
C PRO A 665 37.29 15.13 -5.89
N GLN A 666 37.64 13.97 -5.32
CA GLN A 666 37.44 12.66 -5.91
C GLN A 666 35.98 12.21 -6.00
N GLU A 667 34.98 12.98 -5.56
CA GLU A 667 33.55 12.68 -5.79
C GLU A 667 32.94 13.56 -6.89
N ARG A 668 33.73 14.47 -7.48
CA ARG A 668 33.25 15.35 -8.55
C ARG A 668 32.83 14.54 -9.78
N MET A 669 31.63 14.85 -10.27
CA MET A 669 31.03 14.21 -11.42
C MET A 669 30.40 15.26 -12.34
N LEU A 670 30.29 14.91 -13.62
CA LEU A 670 29.58 15.69 -14.62
C LEU A 670 28.63 14.75 -15.34
N VAL A 671 27.37 15.16 -15.45
CA VAL A 671 26.32 14.47 -16.20
C VAL A 671 25.83 15.38 -17.31
N MET A 672 25.65 14.83 -18.50
CA MET A 672 25.07 15.54 -19.65
C MET A 672 24.12 14.62 -20.41
N LEU A 673 22.99 15.15 -20.85
CA LEU A 673 21.98 14.44 -21.64
C LEU A 673 21.54 15.33 -22.81
N SER A 674 21.36 14.71 -23.98
CA SER A 674 20.81 15.34 -25.17
C SER A 674 19.60 14.56 -25.66
N PHE A 675 18.46 15.24 -25.72
CA PHE A 675 17.22 14.75 -26.31
C PHE A 675 17.02 15.28 -27.74
N GLU A 676 18.03 15.92 -28.31
CA GLU A 676 18.00 16.37 -29.70
C GLU A 676 18.14 15.21 -30.69
N ASN A 677 17.60 15.43 -31.88
CA ASN A 677 17.66 14.50 -33.01
C ASN A 677 18.85 14.75 -33.95
N HIS A 678 19.74 15.66 -33.57
CA HIS A 678 20.94 16.06 -34.31
C HIS A 678 22.08 16.37 -33.34
N ASP A 679 23.29 16.50 -33.88
CA ASP A 679 24.47 16.87 -33.10
C ASP A 679 24.34 18.29 -32.56
N VAL A 680 24.69 18.47 -31.28
CA VAL A 680 24.70 19.78 -30.63
C VAL A 680 26.09 20.11 -30.12
N ALA A 681 26.71 21.13 -30.71
CA ALA A 681 27.92 21.72 -30.16
C ALA A 681 27.60 22.60 -28.95
N VAL A 682 28.28 22.36 -27.83
CA VAL A 682 28.15 23.11 -26.57
C VAL A 682 29.51 23.41 -25.93
N GLU A 683 29.59 24.52 -25.22
CA GLU A 683 30.67 24.80 -24.27
C GLU A 683 30.32 24.14 -22.93
N VAL A 684 31.22 23.32 -22.40
CA VAL A 684 31.03 22.63 -21.11
C VAL A 684 32.00 23.20 -20.09
N ASP A 685 31.48 23.78 -19.03
CA ASP A 685 32.27 24.22 -17.89
C ASP A 685 32.44 23.05 -16.91
N PHE A 686 33.61 22.45 -16.87
CA PHE A 686 34.01 21.44 -15.88
C PHE A 686 34.48 22.06 -14.56
N HIS A 687 34.78 23.37 -14.53
CA HIS A 687 35.34 24.18 -13.44
C HIS A 687 36.71 23.74 -12.92
N THR A 688 36.95 22.44 -12.78
CA THR A 688 38.20 21.88 -12.28
C THR A 688 39.09 21.43 -13.45
N PRO A 689 40.28 22.03 -13.62
CA PRO A 689 41.30 21.52 -14.54
C PRO A 689 41.78 20.12 -14.14
N GLY A 690 42.31 19.39 -15.11
CA GLY A 690 42.80 18.02 -14.93
C GLY A 690 41.93 16.99 -15.65
N ARG A 691 41.98 15.75 -15.15
CA ARG A 691 41.47 14.58 -15.87
C ARG A 691 40.04 14.23 -15.50
N TRP A 692 39.21 14.13 -16.52
CA TRP A 692 37.82 13.71 -16.45
C TRP A 692 37.63 12.42 -17.24
N VAL A 693 37.37 11.33 -16.54
CA VAL A 693 37.24 9.99 -17.12
C VAL A 693 35.78 9.72 -17.46
N LYS A 694 35.50 9.33 -18.71
CA LYS A 694 34.15 8.92 -19.12
C LYS A 694 33.83 7.54 -18.54
N LEU A 695 32.90 7.46 -17.60
CA LEU A 695 32.46 6.20 -17.00
C LEU A 695 31.30 5.56 -17.77
N ALA A 696 30.44 6.38 -18.35
CA ALA A 696 29.31 5.90 -19.13
C ALA A 696 28.96 6.86 -20.26
N ASP A 697 28.52 6.27 -21.35
CA ASP A 697 27.65 6.90 -22.33
C ASP A 697 26.45 5.99 -22.64
N ILE A 698 25.66 6.40 -23.62
CA ILE A 698 24.46 5.65 -24.02
C ILE A 698 24.77 4.25 -24.54
N ASP A 699 25.97 4.01 -25.07
CA ASP A 699 26.34 2.76 -25.72
C ASP A 699 27.18 1.86 -24.79
N ASN A 700 27.92 2.45 -23.85
CA ASN A 700 28.89 1.74 -23.02
C ASN A 700 28.91 2.24 -21.56
N VAL A 701 29.12 1.31 -20.63
CA VAL A 701 29.47 1.60 -19.24
C VAL A 701 30.76 0.87 -18.89
N ASN A 702 31.75 1.58 -18.39
CA ASN A 702 32.99 1.02 -17.88
C ASN A 702 33.48 1.84 -16.68
N ASP A 703 33.36 1.26 -15.48
CA ASP A 703 33.76 1.91 -14.24
C ASP A 703 35.28 1.84 -14.02
N LEU A 704 35.81 2.73 -13.18
CA LEU A 704 37.18 2.67 -12.68
C LEU A 704 37.38 1.42 -11.80
N PRO A 705 38.61 0.90 -11.67
CA PRO A 705 38.91 -0.16 -10.72
C PRO A 705 38.45 0.19 -9.28
N PRO A 706 38.03 -0.80 -8.47
CA PRO A 706 37.90 -2.23 -8.80
C PRO A 706 36.57 -2.59 -9.50
N GLY A 707 35.63 -1.66 -9.69
CA GLY A 707 34.29 -1.91 -10.25
C GLY A 707 34.26 -2.15 -11.76
N GLY A 708 35.31 -1.75 -12.48
CA GLY A 708 35.48 -2.01 -13.90
C GLY A 708 36.95 -1.97 -14.30
N THR A 709 37.22 -1.82 -15.59
CA THR A 709 38.56 -1.85 -16.17
C THR A 709 38.95 -0.54 -16.86
N LYS A 710 38.22 0.55 -16.59
CA LYS A 710 38.45 1.85 -17.22
C LYS A 710 39.85 2.37 -16.88
N ASP A 711 40.66 2.63 -17.91
CA ASP A 711 41.93 3.34 -17.76
C ASP A 711 41.66 4.85 -17.86
N PRO A 712 42.05 5.68 -16.88
CA PRO A 712 41.97 7.14 -16.98
C PRO A 712 42.70 7.74 -18.20
N GLN A 713 43.60 6.99 -18.84
CA GLN A 713 44.32 7.38 -20.06
C GLN A 713 43.60 7.00 -21.35
N ASP A 714 42.44 6.34 -21.27
CA ASP A 714 41.65 6.00 -22.46
C ASP A 714 41.33 7.26 -23.29
N PRO A 715 41.33 7.19 -24.64
CA PRO A 715 41.18 8.36 -25.53
C PRO A 715 39.88 9.16 -25.37
N ASP A 716 38.86 8.57 -24.75
CA ASP A 716 37.57 9.19 -24.45
C ASP A 716 37.54 9.87 -23.06
N SER A 717 38.66 9.84 -22.32
CA SER A 717 38.89 10.68 -21.15
C SER A 717 39.42 12.05 -21.58
N ILE A 718 38.99 13.09 -20.89
CA ILE A 718 39.30 14.47 -21.23
C ILE A 718 40.35 15.00 -20.26
N LEU A 719 41.47 15.47 -20.79
CA LEU A 719 42.45 16.26 -20.04
C LEU A 719 42.22 17.74 -20.33
N LEU A 720 41.97 18.52 -19.29
CA LEU A 720 41.70 19.95 -19.41
C LEU A 720 42.83 20.77 -18.78
N ASP A 721 43.44 21.65 -19.58
CA ASP A 721 44.38 22.67 -19.08
C ASP A 721 43.66 23.80 -18.31
N GLY A 722 42.38 24.04 -18.65
CA GLY A 722 41.50 25.01 -18.00
C GLY A 722 40.22 24.35 -17.45
N GLY A 723 39.30 25.14 -16.89
CA GLY A 723 38.01 24.60 -16.41
C GLY A 723 36.97 24.39 -17.52
N ILE A 724 37.23 24.78 -18.77
CA ILE A 724 36.22 24.88 -19.84
C ILE A 724 36.65 24.05 -21.05
N PHE A 725 35.72 23.24 -21.57
CA PHE A 725 35.83 22.59 -22.87
C PHE A 725 34.99 23.38 -23.89
N PRO A 726 35.60 24.07 -24.87
CA PRO A 726 34.92 25.10 -25.66
C PRO A 726 33.90 24.58 -26.67
N GLU A 727 34.08 23.35 -27.18
CA GLU A 727 33.24 22.80 -28.25
C GLU A 727 33.07 21.28 -28.10
N PHE A 728 32.25 20.85 -27.14
CA PHE A 728 31.86 19.47 -26.95
C PHE A 728 30.68 19.13 -27.86
N ILE A 729 30.76 18.04 -28.63
CA ILE A 729 29.66 17.58 -29.47
C ILE A 729 28.82 16.56 -28.69
N LEU A 730 27.55 16.90 -28.46
CA LEU A 730 26.54 15.97 -27.95
C LEU A 730 25.83 15.31 -29.14
N PRO A 731 26.02 13.99 -29.37
CA PRO A 731 25.31 13.29 -30.43
C PRO A 731 23.78 13.25 -30.17
N PRO A 732 22.96 12.89 -31.17
CA PRO A 732 21.53 12.70 -30.97
C PRO A 732 21.25 11.60 -29.95
N TYR A 733 20.24 11.83 -29.12
CA TYR A 733 19.77 10.90 -28.07
C TYR A 733 20.93 10.29 -27.27
N SER A 734 21.75 11.15 -26.68
CA SER A 734 22.98 10.74 -26.00
C SER A 734 22.98 11.14 -24.52
N GLY A 735 23.79 10.46 -23.74
CA GLY A 735 24.05 10.80 -22.35
C GLY A 735 25.50 10.49 -22.01
N PHE A 736 26.06 11.18 -21.03
CA PHE A 736 27.44 11.03 -20.59
C PHE A 736 27.55 11.19 -19.08
N ILE A 737 28.38 10.35 -18.45
CA ILE A 737 28.80 10.46 -17.05
C ILE A 737 30.31 10.52 -17.03
N TYR A 738 30.86 11.65 -16.58
CA TYR A 738 32.29 11.85 -16.37
C TYR A 738 32.61 11.94 -14.88
N LYS A 739 33.76 11.39 -14.51
CA LYS A 739 34.30 11.39 -13.15
C LYS A 739 35.63 12.12 -13.13
N TYR A 740 35.77 13.10 -12.25
CA TYR A 740 37.07 13.73 -12.01
C TYR A 740 38.00 12.74 -11.30
N VAL A 741 39.23 12.62 -11.79
CA VAL A 741 40.31 11.85 -11.15
C VAL A 741 41.44 12.84 -10.86
N PRO A 742 41.75 13.11 -9.57
CA PRO A 742 42.90 13.93 -9.22
C PRO A 742 44.17 13.27 -9.77
N GLU A 743 45.01 14.02 -10.47
CA GLU A 743 46.33 13.50 -10.81
C GLU A 743 47.11 13.27 -9.50
N GLN A 744 47.65 12.07 -9.30
CA GLN A 744 48.71 11.90 -8.31
C GLN A 744 49.87 12.78 -8.78
N LEU A 745 50.11 13.89 -8.09
CA LEU A 745 51.39 14.58 -8.15
C LEU A 745 52.43 13.55 -7.70
N HIS A 746 53.11 12.93 -8.68
CA HIS A 746 54.24 12.05 -8.44
C HIS A 746 55.39 12.81 -7.78
#